data_AF-A0A8H3WV75-F1
#
_entry.id   AF-A0A8H3WV75-F1
#
_cell.length_a   1.000
_cell.length_b   1.000
_cell.length_c   1.000
_cell.angle_alpha   90.00
_cell.angle_beta   90.00
_cell.angle_gamma   90.00
#
_symmetry.space_group_name_H-M   'P 1'
#
loop_
_entity.id
_entity.type
_entity.pdbx_description
1 polymer ?
#
loop_
_entity_poly.entity_id
_entity_poly.type
_entity_poly.pdbx_seq_one_letter_code
_entity_poly.pdbx_strand_id
1 'polypeptide(L)'
;MAARYPGASSEGRTYTSLRDVCGPVGGFPAFSLRVSLCPTWRRKSPMAIYHLSAKPISRATGRSATGAAAYRAGVKITDERTGQVFDYTRKRGIDYAEILAPANATEWAHDRAKLWNAVEATEKRKDAQLCREVEVALPCELTPEQMRDLVRDFARANFVERGMVADVVIHHAKGHNPHAHILLTMRGIGPDGFGQKHRDWNQKELLEGWRKSWERRANLALKKAGHEAHIDHRTLEAQGIERVPQIHIGPHVVEMEAQGIQTKRGARALEIEQTNAQIIDLQHYREAIDRERDYAIEAGAERRAVSRRDRTIGAELGNASGRDAADLSRAAAGQPGAGRNVEPAPAAGRRNLEGSGIEHREVRSAAQEAVRGRDASQPWPDVAALSGGDLKRHAGGGSYERVLALAESARSQEHRDAGRAGRGRGAETSHRGRAEEAAMSQPDRTYLAVHRQLEAMSCDFYEIGIRDRDGRMLTRTWSKAKALKSVPWLKRENAKGADIYVRPAGEENQGLVLVDDLTKGQIDRMKSEGYAPVAVVETSPLNHQAWVRLSDRPLSPEVATIAGKHLAKQYGADLNSADWRHFGRLAGFTNRKPEHTTKHGRSPWVLCHEAPGRVAKNGLELAQKAQKHVFERKAQAECKNRLEAAKKAPQRFRGHDPIREYQNQLTRRLEARYGANMDMSRADFMICKDMAKQGYSSEQLEQALTAASPELPTRKLGHEMDYCQRTVRAVFADKEVQQELQRRHAKSLSRVGPTHSL
;
A
#
# COMPACT_ATOMS: atom_id res chain seq x y z
N MET A 1 -75.20 7.60 12.85
CA MET A 1 -75.85 8.70 12.12
C MET A 1 -75.08 10.00 12.38
N ALA A 2 -75.17 10.96 11.45
CA ALA A 2 -74.69 12.37 11.42
C ALA A 2 -74.42 13.09 12.78
N ALA A 3 -73.64 14.18 12.90
CA ALA A 3 -72.67 14.95 12.08
C ALA A 3 -71.97 15.97 13.07
N ARG A 4 -70.89 16.73 12.84
CA ARG A 4 -70.57 17.71 11.78
C ARG A 4 -69.06 18.14 11.86
N TYR A 5 -68.50 18.63 10.75
CA TYR A 5 -67.26 19.45 10.64
C TYR A 5 -67.58 20.97 10.86
N PRO A 6 -66.64 21.98 10.86
CA PRO A 6 -65.25 22.07 10.33
C PRO A 6 -64.20 22.66 11.34
N GLY A 7 -62.91 22.91 11.02
CA GLY A 7 -62.06 22.66 9.84
C GLY A 7 -60.69 23.42 9.90
N ALA A 8 -59.82 23.20 8.89
CA ALA A 8 -58.49 23.84 8.64
C ALA A 8 -57.37 23.60 9.69
N SER A 9 -56.10 23.32 9.35
CA SER A 9 -55.39 23.01 8.09
C SER A 9 -54.18 22.08 8.43
N SER A 10 -53.20 21.70 7.60
CA SER A 10 -52.77 22.03 6.22
C SER A 10 -52.01 20.83 5.59
N GLU A 11 -51.37 21.04 4.43
CA GLU A 11 -50.72 20.06 3.55
C GLU A 11 -49.18 20.01 3.73
N GLY A 12 -48.38 19.09 3.17
CA GLY A 12 -48.68 17.87 2.41
C GLY A 12 -47.93 17.73 1.05
N ARG A 13 -46.94 16.80 0.97
CA ARG A 13 -46.43 16.12 -0.27
C ARG A 13 -45.71 17.04 -1.32
N THR A 14 -45.00 16.60 -2.38
CA THR A 14 -44.22 15.37 -2.76
C THR A 14 -43.17 15.75 -3.85
N TYR A 15 -42.24 14.84 -4.18
CA TYR A 15 -41.18 15.00 -5.20
C TYR A 15 -41.65 15.13 -6.66
N THR A 16 -40.88 15.86 -7.49
CA THR A 16 -40.76 15.62 -8.95
C THR A 16 -39.34 15.90 -9.45
N SER A 17 -38.89 15.22 -10.52
CA SER A 17 -37.54 15.27 -11.08
C SER A 17 -37.36 16.26 -12.25
N LEU A 18 -36.13 16.67 -12.56
CA LEU A 18 -35.78 17.31 -13.84
C LEU A 18 -34.47 16.80 -14.44
N ARG A 19 -34.46 16.71 -15.78
CA ARG A 19 -33.30 16.54 -16.67
C ARG A 19 -33.16 17.78 -17.56
N ASP A 20 -31.93 18.05 -17.98
CA ASP A 20 -31.49 18.70 -19.22
C ASP A 20 -32.14 20.03 -19.70
N VAL A 21 -31.38 21.13 -19.59
CA VAL A 21 -31.38 22.25 -20.56
C VAL A 21 -29.95 22.79 -20.72
N CYS A 22 -29.49 22.97 -21.96
CA CYS A 22 -28.22 23.65 -22.30
C CYS A 22 -28.46 25.08 -22.82
N GLY A 23 -27.56 26.03 -22.55
CA GLY A 23 -27.51 27.32 -23.25
C GLY A 23 -26.63 28.39 -22.57
N PRO A 24 -25.87 29.25 -23.28
CA PRO A 24 -24.64 29.82 -22.72
C PRO A 24 -24.45 31.36 -22.76
N VAL A 25 -23.92 31.92 -21.68
CA VAL A 25 -23.07 33.14 -21.57
C VAL A 25 -22.52 33.16 -20.12
N GLY A 26 -21.35 33.68 -19.75
CA GLY A 26 -20.39 34.52 -20.44
C GLY A 26 -19.92 35.64 -19.50
N GLY A 27 -18.83 35.44 -18.74
CA GLY A 27 -18.25 36.48 -17.87
C GLY A 27 -17.50 35.95 -16.63
N PHE A 28 -16.21 36.29 -16.51
CA PHE A 28 -15.44 36.15 -15.26
C PHE A 28 -15.77 37.30 -14.30
N PRO A 29 -15.66 37.08 -12.99
CA PRO A 29 -14.53 37.73 -12.30
C PRO A 29 -13.74 36.76 -11.40
N ALA A 30 -12.50 37.15 -11.09
CA ALA A 30 -11.56 36.32 -10.33
C ALA A 30 -11.94 36.22 -8.85
N PHE A 31 -12.05 34.99 -8.35
CA PHE A 31 -12.05 34.71 -6.91
C PHE A 31 -10.74 34.02 -6.49
N SER A 32 -10.07 34.64 -5.53
CA SER A 32 -8.89 34.09 -4.86
C SER A 32 -9.28 32.89 -4.00
N LEU A 33 -9.12 31.67 -4.55
CA LEU A 33 -9.23 30.45 -3.74
C LEU A 33 -7.91 30.20 -3.00
N ARG A 34 -7.85 30.67 -1.74
CA ARG A 34 -7.01 30.01 -0.73
C ARG A 34 -7.50 28.57 -0.60
N VAL A 35 -6.74 27.62 -1.15
CA VAL A 35 -6.93 26.20 -0.88
C VAL A 35 -6.54 25.94 0.58
N SER A 36 -7.54 25.93 1.46
CA SER A 36 -7.36 25.50 2.83
C SER A 36 -7.13 23.99 2.85
N LEU A 37 -5.89 23.58 3.16
CA LEU A 37 -5.48 22.18 3.32
C LEU A 37 -6.03 21.58 4.62
N CYS A 38 -7.36 21.47 4.71
CA CYS A 38 -8.03 20.59 5.66
C CYS A 38 -8.38 19.27 4.96
N PRO A 39 -7.75 18.13 5.32
CA PRO A 39 -8.20 16.83 4.83
C PRO A 39 -9.59 16.54 5.41
N THR A 40 -10.62 16.82 4.61
CA THR A 40 -11.98 16.46 4.98
C THR A 40 -12.10 14.94 4.96
N TRP A 41 -12.34 14.36 6.13
CA TRP A 41 -12.63 12.93 6.30
C TRP A 41 -13.96 12.60 5.63
N ARG A 42 -13.95 12.45 4.29
CA ARG A 42 -15.05 11.85 3.53
C ARG A 42 -15.15 10.38 3.90
N ARG A 43 -15.84 10.12 5.00
CA ARG A 43 -16.27 8.77 5.40
C ARG A 43 -16.93 8.10 4.20
N LYS A 44 -16.29 7.06 3.67
CA LYS A 44 -16.98 6.03 2.89
C LYS A 44 -18.16 5.51 3.72
N SER A 45 -19.24 5.11 3.05
CA SER A 45 -20.44 4.55 3.69
C SER A 45 -20.03 3.52 4.76
N PRO A 46 -20.56 3.61 5.99
CA PRO A 46 -20.16 2.69 7.04
C PRO A 46 -20.60 1.28 6.65
N MET A 47 -19.63 0.39 6.45
CA MET A 47 -19.87 -1.04 6.30
C MET A 47 -20.18 -1.63 7.67
N ALA A 48 -20.95 -2.72 7.73
CA ALA A 48 -21.08 -3.54 8.91
C ALA A 48 -19.69 -3.94 9.46
N ILE A 49 -19.41 -3.57 10.72
CA ILE A 49 -18.14 -3.86 11.40
C ILE A 49 -18.38 -4.90 12.50
N TYR A 50 -17.54 -5.95 12.52
CA TYR A 50 -17.52 -6.88 13.63
C TYR A 50 -16.90 -6.24 14.89
N HIS A 51 -17.66 -6.18 15.99
CA HIS A 51 -17.11 -6.00 17.33
C HIS A 51 -17.88 -6.86 18.34
N LEU A 52 -17.14 -7.62 19.16
CA LEU A 52 -17.63 -8.18 20.41
C LEU A 52 -16.50 -8.21 21.45
N SER A 53 -16.66 -7.47 22.54
CA SER A 53 -15.79 -7.55 23.71
C SER A 53 -16.55 -7.99 24.96
N ALA A 54 -15.89 -8.73 25.84
CA ALA A 54 -16.47 -9.22 27.10
C ALA A 54 -15.50 -8.91 28.25
N LYS A 55 -15.96 -8.19 29.28
CA LYS A 55 -15.13 -7.62 30.35
C LYS A 55 -15.81 -7.82 31.71
N PRO A 56 -15.19 -8.46 32.71
CA PRO A 56 -15.73 -8.51 34.06
C PRO A 56 -15.64 -7.12 34.73
N ILE A 57 -16.66 -6.75 35.49
CA ILE A 57 -16.64 -5.59 36.38
C ILE A 57 -16.39 -6.10 37.80
N SER A 58 -15.30 -5.65 38.42
CA SER A 58 -14.87 -6.10 39.75
C SER A 58 -14.74 -4.93 40.71
N ARG A 59 -15.19 -5.15 41.95
CA ARG A 59 -15.08 -4.20 43.05
C ARG A 59 -13.63 -3.77 43.36
N ALA A 60 -12.64 -4.63 43.07
CA ALA A 60 -11.21 -4.29 43.18
C ALA A 60 -10.78 -3.11 42.29
N THR A 61 -11.55 -2.82 41.23
CA THR A 61 -11.30 -1.69 40.30
C THR A 61 -12.02 -0.41 40.70
N GLY A 62 -12.65 -0.36 41.89
CA GLY A 62 -13.46 0.79 42.34
C GLY A 62 -14.79 0.94 41.60
N ARG A 63 -15.21 -0.07 40.82
CA ARG A 63 -16.47 -0.07 40.05
C ARG A 63 -17.54 -0.87 40.79
N SER A 64 -18.78 -0.40 40.76
CA SER A 64 -19.98 -1.10 41.23
C SER A 64 -20.87 -1.56 40.07
N ALA A 65 -21.75 -2.54 40.31
CA ALA A 65 -22.76 -2.98 39.35
C ALA A 65 -23.88 -1.95 39.17
N THR A 66 -24.29 -1.31 40.26
CA THR A 66 -25.27 -0.21 40.34
C THR A 66 -24.87 0.98 39.46
N GLY A 67 -23.65 1.51 39.65
CA GLY A 67 -23.10 2.60 38.85
C GLY A 67 -22.85 2.20 37.40
N ALA A 68 -22.49 0.94 37.15
CA ALA A 68 -22.37 0.41 35.81
C ALA A 68 -23.72 0.40 35.05
N ALA A 69 -24.78 -0.07 35.69
CA ALA A 69 -26.12 -0.10 35.09
C ALA A 69 -26.68 1.32 34.88
N ALA A 70 -26.59 2.18 35.90
CA ALA A 70 -27.03 3.57 35.84
C ALA A 70 -26.37 4.33 34.68
N TYR A 71 -25.04 4.21 34.53
CA TYR A 71 -24.30 4.88 33.47
C TYR A 71 -24.71 4.45 32.06
N ARG A 72 -25.06 3.17 31.88
CA ARG A 72 -25.45 2.64 30.57
C ARG A 72 -26.89 3.00 30.25
N ALA A 73 -27.82 2.68 31.14
CA ALA A 73 -29.25 2.93 30.93
C ALA A 73 -29.65 4.41 31.07
N GLY A 74 -28.75 5.30 31.52
CA GLY A 74 -29.04 6.74 31.63
C GLY A 74 -30.06 7.06 32.72
N VAL A 75 -30.04 6.27 33.79
CA VAL A 75 -30.99 6.36 34.90
C VAL A 75 -30.30 6.77 36.19
N LYS A 76 -31.11 7.00 37.23
CA LYS A 76 -30.64 7.20 38.61
C LYS A 76 -30.75 5.90 39.39
N ILE A 77 -29.66 5.43 39.99
CA ILE A 77 -29.65 4.28 40.91
C ILE A 77 -28.85 4.66 42.15
N THR A 78 -29.40 4.40 43.33
CA THR A 78 -28.66 4.45 44.59
C THR A 78 -28.05 3.09 44.86
N ASP A 79 -26.77 3.05 45.21
CA ASP A 79 -26.07 1.88 45.71
C ASP A 79 -26.32 1.72 47.21
N GLU A 80 -27.19 0.79 47.59
CA GLU A 80 -27.67 0.60 48.96
C GLU A 80 -26.54 0.20 49.92
N ARG A 81 -25.48 -0.43 49.40
CA ARG A 81 -24.31 -0.87 50.17
C ARG A 81 -23.38 0.29 50.57
N THR A 82 -23.41 1.40 49.84
CA THR A 82 -22.51 2.56 50.05
C THR A 82 -23.23 3.89 50.30
N GLY A 83 -24.54 3.96 50.03
CA GLY A 83 -25.30 5.20 49.96
C GLY A 83 -24.97 6.06 48.73
N GLN A 84 -24.08 5.62 47.83
CA GLN A 84 -23.67 6.42 46.68
C GLN A 84 -24.78 6.49 45.63
N VAL A 85 -25.15 7.71 45.23
CA VAL A 85 -26.17 7.95 44.20
C VAL A 85 -25.48 8.14 42.84
N PHE A 86 -25.79 7.26 41.89
CA PHE A 86 -25.35 7.34 40.50
C PHE A 86 -26.47 7.92 39.64
N ASP A 87 -26.41 9.23 39.35
CA ASP A 87 -27.41 9.92 38.54
C ASP A 87 -26.87 10.23 37.14
N TYR A 88 -27.35 9.48 36.14
CA TYR A 88 -27.00 9.67 34.73
C TYR A 88 -28.22 10.05 33.86
N THR A 89 -29.28 10.58 34.47
CA THR A 89 -30.53 11.03 33.79
C THR A 89 -30.31 12.07 32.70
N ARG A 90 -29.18 12.80 32.74
CA ARG A 90 -28.80 13.79 31.72
C ARG A 90 -28.07 13.20 30.50
N LYS A 91 -27.77 11.89 30.49
CA LYS A 91 -27.08 11.21 29.40
C LYS A 91 -28.00 11.09 28.17
N ARG A 92 -27.47 11.38 26.99
CA ARG A 92 -28.19 11.30 25.70
C ARG A 92 -27.60 10.20 24.81
N GLY A 93 -28.34 9.81 23.76
CA GLY A 93 -27.92 8.76 22.81
C GLY A 93 -28.13 7.34 23.36
N ILE A 94 -29.25 7.14 24.06
CA ILE A 94 -29.72 5.87 24.57
C ILE A 94 -31.06 5.63 23.88
N ASP A 95 -31.12 4.58 23.07
CA ASP A 95 -32.19 4.38 22.10
C ASP A 95 -33.12 3.25 22.55
N TYR A 96 -32.59 2.33 23.38
CA TYR A 96 -33.34 1.22 23.94
C TYR A 96 -32.72 0.74 25.25
N ALA A 97 -33.54 0.30 26.21
CA ALA A 97 -33.10 -0.37 27.42
C ALA A 97 -34.14 -1.42 27.86
N GLU A 98 -33.73 -2.67 28.09
CA GLU A 98 -34.59 -3.81 28.44
C GLU A 98 -33.84 -4.76 29.38
N ILE A 99 -34.53 -5.37 30.34
CA ILE A 99 -33.96 -6.49 31.13
C ILE A 99 -34.61 -7.80 30.70
N LEU A 100 -33.77 -8.73 30.27
CA LEU A 100 -34.13 -10.06 29.86
C LEU A 100 -33.70 -11.03 30.96
N ALA A 101 -34.67 -11.63 31.66
CA ALA A 101 -34.45 -12.62 32.70
C ALA A 101 -35.02 -14.00 32.29
N PRO A 102 -34.52 -15.10 32.87
CA PRO A 102 -35.11 -16.43 32.72
C PRO A 102 -36.59 -16.45 33.12
N ALA A 103 -37.41 -17.31 32.50
CA ALA A 103 -38.85 -17.37 32.75
C ALA A 103 -39.23 -17.76 34.20
N ASN A 104 -38.27 -18.35 34.95
CA ASN A 104 -38.39 -18.71 36.36
C ASN A 104 -37.67 -17.73 37.30
N ALA A 105 -37.26 -16.54 36.83
CA ALA A 105 -36.65 -15.53 37.67
C ALA A 105 -37.68 -14.89 38.62
N THR A 106 -37.19 -14.35 39.74
CA THR A 106 -37.97 -13.46 40.62
C THR A 106 -38.44 -12.20 39.90
N GLU A 107 -39.65 -11.73 40.20
CA GLU A 107 -40.22 -10.50 39.63
C GLU A 107 -39.29 -9.27 39.75
N TRP A 108 -38.61 -9.11 40.89
CA TRP A 108 -37.67 -8.00 41.10
C TRP A 108 -36.46 -8.00 40.15
N ALA A 109 -36.19 -9.11 39.45
CA ALA A 109 -35.11 -9.19 38.46
C ALA A 109 -35.35 -8.27 37.26
N HIS A 110 -36.60 -7.93 36.95
CA HIS A 110 -36.95 -7.01 35.87
C HIS A 110 -36.82 -5.53 36.25
N ASP A 111 -36.64 -5.23 37.55
CA ASP A 111 -36.33 -3.89 38.05
C ASP A 111 -34.81 -3.68 38.10
N ARG A 112 -34.32 -2.72 37.31
CA ARG A 112 -32.88 -2.45 37.18
C ARG A 112 -32.21 -2.02 38.48
N ALA A 113 -32.88 -1.24 39.32
CA ALA A 113 -32.30 -0.78 40.57
C ALA A 113 -32.22 -1.94 41.59
N LYS A 114 -33.29 -2.73 41.70
CA LYS A 114 -33.33 -3.91 42.59
C LYS A 114 -32.35 -4.99 42.15
N LEU A 115 -32.33 -5.33 40.85
CA LEU A 115 -31.42 -6.33 40.27
C LEU A 115 -29.96 -6.06 40.64
N TRP A 116 -29.47 -4.84 40.39
CA TRP A 116 -28.06 -4.52 40.56
C TRP A 116 -27.65 -4.25 42.03
N ASN A 117 -28.58 -3.80 42.89
CA ASN A 117 -28.35 -3.80 44.33
C ASN A 117 -28.32 -5.22 44.92
N ALA A 118 -29.20 -6.13 44.46
CA ALA A 118 -29.16 -7.54 44.86
C ALA A 118 -27.84 -8.21 44.46
N VAL A 119 -27.25 -7.86 43.31
CA VAL A 119 -25.89 -8.32 42.91
C VAL A 119 -24.81 -7.78 43.86
N GLU A 120 -24.84 -6.49 44.21
CA GLU A 120 -23.89 -5.88 45.16
C GLU A 120 -23.96 -6.52 46.55
N ALA A 121 -25.17 -6.79 47.05
CA ALA A 121 -25.43 -7.43 48.34
C ALA A 121 -25.01 -8.91 48.37
N THR A 122 -25.21 -9.65 47.27
CA THR A 122 -24.86 -11.08 47.17
C THR A 122 -23.35 -11.29 47.20
N GLU A 123 -22.57 -10.42 46.55
CA GLU A 123 -21.12 -10.56 46.46
C GLU A 123 -20.42 -9.92 47.66
N LYS A 124 -19.97 -10.73 48.63
CA LYS A 124 -19.42 -10.23 49.92
C LYS A 124 -17.94 -9.80 49.89
N ARG A 125 -17.13 -10.23 48.91
CA ARG A 125 -15.67 -9.96 48.92
C ARG A 125 -15.32 -8.58 48.36
N LYS A 126 -14.26 -7.95 48.90
CA LYS A 126 -13.72 -6.66 48.41
C LYS A 126 -13.24 -6.68 46.95
N ASP A 127 -12.90 -7.86 46.43
CA ASP A 127 -12.36 -8.09 45.08
C ASP A 127 -13.35 -8.79 44.13
N ALA A 128 -14.61 -8.98 44.57
CA ALA A 128 -15.60 -9.75 43.84
C ALA A 128 -15.81 -9.24 42.40
N GLN A 129 -15.96 -10.19 41.46
CA GLN A 129 -16.51 -9.94 40.13
C GLN A 129 -18.04 -9.91 40.24
N LEU A 130 -18.62 -8.75 39.99
CA LEU A 130 -20.02 -8.42 40.26
C LEU A 130 -20.89 -8.83 39.08
N CYS A 131 -20.56 -8.30 37.90
CA CYS A 131 -21.24 -8.50 36.64
C CYS A 131 -20.22 -8.59 35.49
N ARG A 132 -20.67 -8.99 34.31
CA ARG A 132 -19.88 -8.96 33.07
C ARG A 132 -20.55 -8.04 32.07
N GLU A 133 -19.78 -7.15 31.48
CA GLU A 133 -20.19 -6.40 30.30
C GLU A 133 -19.84 -7.20 29.05
N VAL A 134 -20.82 -7.41 28.17
CA VAL A 134 -20.62 -7.76 26.76
C VAL A 134 -21.01 -6.54 25.93
N GLU A 135 -20.12 -6.12 25.04
CA GLU A 135 -20.29 -4.93 24.20
C GLU A 135 -20.21 -5.37 22.73
N VAL A 136 -21.25 -5.10 21.95
CA VAL A 136 -21.34 -5.47 20.52
C VAL A 136 -21.61 -4.25 19.63
N ALA A 137 -20.96 -4.18 18.48
CA ALA A 137 -21.32 -3.23 17.43
C ALA A 137 -22.53 -3.74 16.64
N LEU A 138 -23.47 -2.85 16.33
CA LEU A 138 -24.66 -3.15 15.56
C LEU A 138 -24.44 -2.75 14.09
N PRO A 139 -24.87 -3.57 13.11
CA PRO A 139 -24.82 -3.17 11.69
C PRO A 139 -25.71 -1.94 11.47
N CYS A 140 -25.13 -0.85 10.99
CA CYS A 140 -25.82 0.43 10.78
C CYS A 140 -26.80 0.42 9.58
N GLU A 141 -26.76 -0.64 8.78
CA GLU A 141 -27.69 -0.92 7.69
C GLU A 141 -29.09 -1.30 8.20
N LEU A 142 -29.17 -1.90 9.40
CA LEU A 142 -30.44 -2.33 10.01
C LEU A 142 -31.24 -1.16 10.60
N THR A 143 -32.57 -1.29 10.64
CA THR A 143 -33.42 -0.32 11.35
C THR A 143 -33.31 -0.47 12.88
N PRO A 144 -33.67 0.54 13.69
CA PRO A 144 -33.67 0.43 15.14
C PRO A 144 -34.53 -0.73 15.70
N GLU A 145 -35.59 -1.12 15.00
CA GLU A 145 -36.43 -2.28 15.32
C GLU A 145 -35.65 -3.58 15.13
N GLN A 146 -35.05 -3.74 13.94
CA GLN A 146 -34.23 -4.89 13.58
C GLN A 146 -33.00 -5.04 14.49
N MET A 147 -32.37 -3.92 14.86
CA MET A 147 -31.29 -3.89 15.85
C MET A 147 -31.76 -4.38 17.22
N ARG A 148 -32.92 -3.89 17.72
CA ARG A 148 -33.49 -4.32 19.01
C ARG A 148 -33.78 -5.81 19.01
N ASP A 149 -34.39 -6.33 17.95
CA ASP A 149 -34.73 -7.75 17.83
C ASP A 149 -33.48 -8.63 17.71
N LEU A 150 -32.46 -8.21 16.94
CA LEU A 150 -31.16 -8.89 16.85
C LEU A 150 -30.48 -9.00 18.22
N VAL A 151 -30.43 -7.92 19.01
CA VAL A 151 -29.80 -7.95 20.34
C VAL A 151 -30.63 -8.79 21.31
N ARG A 152 -31.96 -8.72 21.27
CA ARG A 152 -32.84 -9.52 22.12
C ARG A 152 -32.70 -11.02 21.85
N ASP A 153 -32.72 -11.42 20.57
CA ASP A 153 -32.52 -12.80 20.11
C ASP A 153 -31.13 -13.33 20.48
N PHE A 154 -30.08 -12.53 20.28
CA PHE A 154 -28.73 -12.86 20.72
C PHE A 154 -28.65 -13.04 22.24
N ALA A 155 -29.20 -12.09 23.02
CA ALA A 155 -29.12 -12.12 24.48
C ALA A 155 -29.90 -13.30 25.08
N ARG A 156 -31.10 -13.58 24.57
CA ARG A 156 -31.92 -14.72 25.01
C ARG A 156 -31.17 -16.04 24.83
N ALA A 157 -30.73 -16.34 23.62
CA ALA A 157 -30.12 -17.63 23.29
C ALA A 157 -28.70 -17.85 23.82
N ASN A 158 -27.94 -16.77 24.08
CA ASN A 158 -26.56 -16.90 24.56
C ASN A 158 -26.44 -16.77 26.08
N PHE A 159 -27.35 -16.05 26.74
CA PHE A 159 -27.24 -15.73 28.17
C PHE A 159 -28.46 -16.20 28.97
N VAL A 160 -29.67 -15.82 28.56
CA VAL A 160 -30.90 -16.05 29.36
C VAL A 160 -31.25 -17.53 29.44
N GLU A 161 -31.15 -18.27 28.34
CA GLU A 161 -31.32 -19.73 28.31
C GLU A 161 -30.29 -20.49 29.18
N ARG A 162 -29.20 -19.83 29.60
CA ARG A 162 -28.20 -20.38 30.54
C ARG A 162 -28.47 -19.96 31.99
N GLY A 163 -29.56 -19.24 32.26
CA GLY A 163 -29.93 -18.76 33.60
C GLY A 163 -29.38 -17.39 33.98
N MET A 164 -28.68 -16.68 33.08
CA MET A 164 -28.22 -15.30 33.34
C MET A 164 -29.37 -14.30 33.19
N VAL A 165 -29.37 -13.24 34.00
CA VAL A 165 -30.10 -12.01 33.65
C VAL A 165 -29.21 -11.16 32.75
N ALA A 166 -29.78 -10.62 31.68
CA ALA A 166 -29.12 -9.73 30.73
C ALA A 166 -29.83 -8.37 30.68
N ASP A 167 -29.19 -7.34 31.20
CA ASP A 167 -29.62 -5.95 31.10
C ASP A 167 -29.02 -5.34 29.81
N VAL A 168 -29.87 -5.21 28.80
CA VAL A 168 -29.53 -4.75 27.45
C VAL A 168 -29.78 -3.25 27.34
N VAL A 169 -28.80 -2.51 26.84
CA VAL A 169 -28.94 -1.09 26.50
C VAL A 169 -28.28 -0.79 25.14
N ILE A 170 -29.03 -0.19 24.22
CA ILE A 170 -28.53 0.24 22.90
C ILE A 170 -28.22 1.74 22.92
N HIS A 171 -27.03 2.11 22.47
CA HIS A 171 -26.58 3.49 22.31
C HIS A 171 -26.35 3.83 20.84
N HIS A 172 -26.94 4.93 20.36
CA HIS A 172 -26.67 5.49 19.02
C HIS A 172 -25.99 6.87 19.10
N ALA A 173 -25.05 7.03 20.04
CA ALA A 173 -24.33 8.28 20.26
C ALA A 173 -23.67 8.81 18.97
N LYS A 174 -24.05 10.03 18.56
CA LYS A 174 -23.57 10.74 17.35
C LYS A 174 -23.83 9.99 16.03
N GLY A 175 -24.90 9.19 15.94
CA GLY A 175 -25.50 8.75 14.65
C GLY A 175 -24.74 7.69 13.83
N HIS A 176 -23.47 7.42 14.11
CA HIS A 176 -22.58 6.69 13.18
C HIS A 176 -21.89 5.44 13.75
N ASN A 177 -22.20 5.03 14.97
CA ASN A 177 -21.67 3.80 15.57
C ASN A 177 -22.68 3.22 16.58
N PRO A 178 -23.80 2.65 16.12
CA PRO A 178 -24.77 2.01 17.00
C PRO A 178 -24.13 0.78 17.66
N HIS A 179 -24.26 0.66 18.97
CA HIS A 179 -23.69 -0.43 19.76
C HIS A 179 -24.61 -0.79 20.93
N ALA A 180 -24.54 -2.04 21.38
CA ALA A 180 -25.28 -2.50 22.55
C ALA A 180 -24.31 -2.89 23.68
N HIS A 181 -24.57 -2.37 24.86
CA HIS A 181 -24.02 -2.88 26.11
C HIS A 181 -25.00 -3.89 26.71
N ILE A 182 -24.50 -5.07 27.06
CA ILE A 182 -25.26 -6.14 27.70
C ILE A 182 -24.58 -6.45 29.03
N LEU A 183 -25.20 -6.05 30.13
CA LEU A 183 -24.74 -6.32 31.49
C LEU A 183 -25.32 -7.66 31.96
N LEU A 184 -24.44 -8.63 32.20
CA LEU A 184 -24.77 -9.99 32.60
C LEU A 184 -24.49 -10.23 34.08
N THR A 185 -25.41 -10.94 34.74
CA THR A 185 -25.18 -11.47 36.09
C THR A 185 -24.15 -12.60 36.06
N MET A 186 -23.35 -12.73 37.14
CA MET A 186 -22.33 -13.79 37.28
C MET A 186 -22.85 -15.05 37.97
N ARG A 187 -24.17 -15.12 38.22
CA ARG A 187 -24.90 -16.18 38.91
C ARG A 187 -26.19 -16.46 38.17
N GLY A 188 -26.65 -17.71 38.24
CA GLY A 188 -28.00 -18.07 37.81
C GLY A 188 -29.04 -17.39 38.71
N ILE A 189 -30.18 -17.01 38.14
CA ILE A 189 -31.34 -16.56 38.90
C ILE A 189 -32.48 -17.59 38.79
N GLY A 190 -33.23 -17.76 39.88
CA GLY A 190 -34.44 -18.58 39.93
C GLY A 190 -35.47 -17.96 40.87
N PRO A 191 -36.49 -18.72 41.31
CA PRO A 191 -37.58 -18.20 42.15
C PRO A 191 -37.13 -17.66 43.52
N ASP A 192 -36.03 -18.21 44.06
CA ASP A 192 -35.42 -17.80 45.33
C ASP A 192 -34.33 -16.72 45.16
N GLY A 193 -34.17 -16.16 43.96
CA GLY A 193 -33.14 -15.18 43.64
C GLY A 193 -31.83 -15.80 43.12
N PHE A 194 -30.68 -15.27 43.57
CA PHE A 194 -29.36 -15.63 43.02
C PHE A 194 -28.80 -16.94 43.59
N GLY A 195 -28.55 -17.89 42.69
CA GLY A 195 -27.92 -19.18 43.01
C GLY A 195 -26.39 -19.13 43.10
N GLN A 196 -25.77 -20.30 42.87
CA GLN A 196 -24.32 -20.45 42.87
C GLN A 196 -23.64 -19.74 41.68
N LYS A 197 -22.33 -19.51 41.81
CA LYS A 197 -21.52 -18.82 40.80
C LYS A 197 -21.00 -19.81 39.77
N HIS A 198 -21.50 -19.73 38.54
CA HIS A 198 -21.11 -20.59 37.43
C HIS A 198 -19.71 -20.23 36.93
N ARG A 199 -18.75 -21.14 37.12
CA ARG A 199 -17.34 -20.94 36.74
C ARG A 199 -17.12 -21.15 35.25
N ASP A 200 -17.81 -22.13 34.69
CA ASP A 200 -17.92 -22.49 33.27
C ASP A 200 -18.24 -21.27 32.39
N TRP A 201 -19.04 -20.32 32.89
CA TRP A 201 -19.33 -19.08 32.16
C TRP A 201 -18.07 -18.23 31.86
N ASN A 202 -16.93 -18.47 32.49
CA ASN A 202 -15.67 -17.76 32.27
C ASN A 202 -14.71 -18.50 31.33
N GLN A 203 -15.11 -19.65 30.78
CA GLN A 203 -14.31 -20.41 29.81
C GLN A 203 -14.12 -19.64 28.49
N LYS A 204 -12.98 -19.84 27.85
CA LYS A 204 -12.60 -19.16 26.59
C LYS A 204 -13.46 -19.65 25.44
N GLU A 205 -13.79 -20.93 25.47
CA GLU A 205 -14.60 -21.68 24.53
C GLU A 205 -16.01 -21.10 24.47
N LEU A 206 -16.58 -20.69 25.61
CA LEU A 206 -17.88 -20.03 25.65
C LEU A 206 -17.83 -18.62 25.04
N LEU A 207 -16.76 -17.86 25.27
CA LEU A 207 -16.57 -16.55 24.63
C LEU A 207 -16.42 -16.68 23.10
N GLU A 208 -15.72 -17.70 22.62
CA GLU A 208 -15.61 -18.02 21.19
C GLU A 208 -16.97 -18.44 20.62
N GLY A 209 -17.74 -19.25 21.35
CA GLY A 209 -19.13 -19.57 21.04
C GLY A 209 -20.01 -18.34 20.91
N TRP A 210 -19.92 -17.38 21.84
CA TRP A 210 -20.65 -16.10 21.78
C TRP A 210 -20.28 -15.26 20.56
N ARG A 211 -18.98 -15.19 20.22
CA ARG A 211 -18.48 -14.48 19.04
C ARG A 211 -19.04 -15.06 17.74
N LYS A 212 -18.95 -16.38 17.56
CA LYS A 212 -19.54 -17.10 16.42
C LYS A 212 -21.06 -16.99 16.37
N SER A 213 -21.73 -16.96 17.53
CA SER A 213 -23.17 -16.79 17.64
C SER A 213 -23.63 -15.37 17.27
N TRP A 214 -22.86 -14.34 17.63
CA TRP A 214 -23.11 -12.95 17.24
C TRP A 214 -23.01 -12.77 15.73
N GLU A 215 -21.90 -13.20 15.14
CA GLU A 215 -21.69 -13.19 13.68
C GLU A 215 -22.88 -13.81 12.93
N ARG A 216 -23.22 -15.06 13.26
CA ARG A 216 -24.30 -15.80 12.60
C ARG A 216 -25.64 -15.08 12.69
N ARG A 217 -25.98 -14.48 13.84
CA ARG A 217 -27.26 -13.77 14.04
C ARG A 217 -27.27 -12.43 13.32
N ALA A 218 -26.19 -11.65 13.39
CA ALA A 218 -26.06 -10.38 12.69
C ALA A 218 -26.11 -10.57 11.16
N ASN A 219 -25.39 -11.55 10.61
CA ASN A 219 -25.42 -11.89 9.19
C ASN A 219 -26.81 -12.39 8.74
N LEU A 220 -27.51 -13.16 9.59
CA LEU A 220 -28.89 -13.57 9.31
C LEU A 220 -29.85 -12.37 9.31
N ALA A 221 -29.67 -11.40 10.20
CA ALA A 221 -30.47 -10.17 10.23
C ALA A 221 -30.22 -9.30 8.99
N LEU A 222 -28.95 -9.08 8.63
CA LEU A 222 -28.55 -8.36 7.41
C LEU A 222 -29.14 -9.01 6.15
N LYS A 223 -29.01 -10.35 6.02
CA LYS A 223 -29.60 -11.10 4.90
C LYS A 223 -31.13 -11.01 4.86
N LYS A 224 -31.81 -11.06 6.01
CA LYS A 224 -33.28 -10.90 6.09
C LYS A 224 -33.74 -9.49 5.73
N ALA A 225 -32.92 -8.47 6.00
CA ALA A 225 -33.17 -7.08 5.62
C ALA A 225 -32.78 -6.76 4.16
N GLY A 226 -32.21 -7.72 3.42
CA GLY A 226 -31.83 -7.57 2.01
C GLY A 226 -30.47 -6.91 1.78
N HIS A 227 -29.58 -6.90 2.78
CA HIS A 227 -28.23 -6.36 2.66
C HIS A 227 -27.20 -7.44 2.26
N GLU A 228 -26.28 -7.09 1.36
CA GLU A 228 -25.11 -7.90 1.00
C GLU A 228 -23.96 -7.82 2.02
N ALA A 229 -24.05 -6.86 2.95
CA ALA A 229 -23.08 -6.70 4.03
C ALA A 229 -23.04 -7.94 4.94
N HIS A 230 -21.84 -8.31 5.36
CA HIS A 230 -21.60 -9.40 6.29
C HIS A 230 -20.42 -9.06 7.22
N ILE A 231 -20.44 -9.63 8.41
CA ILE A 231 -19.38 -9.55 9.40
C ILE A 231 -18.77 -10.94 9.64
N ASP A 232 -17.53 -10.99 10.14
CA ASP A 232 -16.85 -12.24 10.50
C ASP A 232 -16.10 -12.05 11.82
N HIS A 233 -16.24 -13.02 12.74
CA HIS A 233 -15.68 -12.95 14.10
C HIS A 233 -14.20 -13.31 14.22
N ARG A 234 -13.62 -13.91 13.18
CA ARG A 234 -12.23 -14.36 13.13
C ARG A 234 -11.30 -13.16 12.91
N THR A 235 -10.00 -13.33 13.17
CA THR A 235 -9.00 -12.34 12.78
C THR A 235 -8.90 -12.25 11.25
N LEU A 236 -8.49 -11.10 10.70
CA LEU A 236 -8.28 -10.92 9.25
C LEU A 236 -7.38 -12.03 8.68
N GLU A 237 -6.30 -12.38 9.39
CA GLU A 237 -5.42 -13.53 9.12
C GLU A 237 -6.20 -14.86 8.99
N ALA A 238 -7.06 -15.18 9.96
CA ALA A 238 -7.87 -16.41 9.94
C ALA A 238 -9.07 -16.37 8.96
N GLN A 239 -9.32 -15.22 8.33
CA GLN A 239 -10.19 -15.06 7.17
C GLN A 239 -9.43 -15.19 5.83
N GLY A 240 -8.09 -15.25 5.86
CA GLY A 240 -7.24 -15.17 4.66
C GLY A 240 -7.15 -13.75 4.07
N ILE A 241 -7.60 -12.74 4.80
CA ILE A 241 -7.59 -11.35 4.34
C ILE A 241 -6.26 -10.69 4.73
N GLU A 242 -5.42 -10.47 3.74
CA GLU A 242 -4.17 -9.71 3.88
C GLU A 242 -4.49 -8.21 4.07
N ARG A 243 -4.88 -7.80 5.28
CA ARG A 243 -5.02 -6.38 5.66
C ARG A 243 -4.53 -6.17 7.09
N VAL A 244 -3.94 -5.01 7.36
CA VAL A 244 -3.48 -4.62 8.69
C VAL A 244 -4.70 -4.28 9.58
N PRO A 245 -4.86 -4.91 10.76
CA PRO A 245 -5.97 -4.60 11.66
C PRO A 245 -5.99 -3.12 12.07
N GLN A 246 -7.15 -2.48 11.92
CA GLN A 246 -7.37 -1.10 12.37
C GLN A 246 -7.24 -0.98 13.90
N ILE A 247 -6.73 0.16 14.36
CA ILE A 247 -6.63 0.47 15.79
C ILE A 247 -7.80 1.35 16.24
N HIS A 248 -8.34 1.05 17.42
CA HIS A 248 -9.39 1.89 18.02
C HIS A 248 -8.84 3.29 18.35
N ILE A 249 -9.40 4.32 17.74
CA ILE A 249 -9.17 5.72 18.07
C ILE A 249 -10.21 6.13 19.13
N GLY A 250 -9.75 6.57 20.31
CA GLY A 250 -10.66 7.02 21.37
C GLY A 250 -11.25 8.40 21.07
N PRO A 251 -12.43 8.76 21.60
CA PRO A 251 -13.13 10.00 21.27
C PRO A 251 -12.29 11.26 21.57
N HIS A 252 -11.51 11.25 22.66
CA HIS A 252 -10.59 12.34 23.01
C HIS A 252 -9.48 12.54 21.96
N VAL A 253 -9.03 11.48 21.27
CA VAL A 253 -8.04 11.61 20.19
C VAL A 253 -8.68 12.26 18.96
N VAL A 254 -9.91 11.86 18.61
CA VAL A 254 -10.68 12.47 17.52
C VAL A 254 -10.94 13.95 17.80
N GLU A 255 -11.24 14.30 19.05
CA GLU A 255 -11.47 15.69 19.47
C GLU A 255 -10.19 16.54 19.45
N MET A 256 -9.07 16.01 19.94
CA MET A 256 -7.75 16.66 19.81
C MET A 256 -7.38 16.90 18.34
N GLU A 257 -7.60 15.92 17.47
CA GLU A 257 -7.25 16.03 16.04
C GLU A 257 -8.20 16.96 15.28
N ALA A 258 -9.47 17.05 15.68
CA ALA A 258 -10.39 18.08 15.20
C ALA A 258 -10.00 19.50 15.65
N GLN A 259 -9.28 19.63 16.77
CA GLN A 259 -8.65 20.87 17.24
C GLN A 259 -7.25 21.10 16.61
N GLY A 260 -6.82 20.27 15.65
CA GLY A 260 -5.53 20.37 14.96
C GLY A 260 -4.34 19.78 15.72
N ILE A 261 -4.55 19.20 16.92
CA ILE A 261 -3.50 18.60 17.73
C ILE A 261 -3.26 17.15 17.26
N GLN A 262 -2.22 16.95 16.44
CA GLN A 262 -1.87 15.60 15.98
C GLN A 262 -1.43 14.69 17.13
N THR A 263 -2.01 13.49 17.20
CA THR A 263 -1.60 12.48 18.17
C THR A 263 -0.80 11.36 17.50
N LYS A 264 0.12 10.75 18.27
CA LYS A 264 0.83 9.53 17.84
C LYS A 264 -0.12 8.38 17.49
N ARG A 265 -1.36 8.39 18.01
CA ARG A 265 -2.34 7.32 17.84
C ARG A 265 -3.19 7.50 16.58
N GLY A 266 -3.61 8.71 16.25
CA GLY A 266 -4.29 8.99 14.97
C GLY A 266 -3.31 8.93 13.79
N ALA A 267 -2.07 9.41 13.95
CA ALA A 267 -1.02 9.24 12.94
C ALA A 267 -0.81 7.76 12.56
N ARG A 268 -0.75 6.86 13.57
CA ARG A 268 -0.66 5.41 13.33
C ARG A 268 -1.94 4.82 12.72
N ALA A 269 -3.11 5.38 13.01
CA ALA A 269 -4.36 4.90 12.41
C ALA A 269 -4.44 5.28 10.92
N LEU A 270 -4.02 6.50 10.57
CA LEU A 270 -3.91 6.96 9.18
C LEU A 270 -2.90 6.14 8.39
N GLU A 271 -1.74 5.82 8.97
CA GLU A 271 -0.74 4.93 8.36
C GLU A 271 -1.32 3.54 8.03
N ILE A 272 -2.12 2.97 8.94
CA ILE A 272 -2.81 1.68 8.74
C ILE A 272 -3.88 1.78 7.64
N GLU A 273 -4.63 2.88 7.58
CA GLU A 273 -5.62 3.13 6.53
C GLU A 273 -4.97 3.27 5.15
N GLN A 274 -3.88 4.04 5.04
CA GLN A 274 -3.08 4.18 3.82
C GLN A 274 -2.48 2.85 3.36
N THR A 275 -1.92 2.08 4.29
CA THR A 275 -1.37 0.74 4.01
C THR A 275 -2.47 -0.20 3.50
N ASN A 276 -3.65 -0.21 4.14
CA ASN A 276 -4.77 -1.05 3.72
C ASN A 276 -5.33 -0.64 2.35
N ALA A 277 -5.37 0.65 2.02
CA ALA A 277 -5.75 1.10 0.68
C ALA A 277 -4.78 0.54 -0.38
N GLN A 278 -3.47 0.68 -0.16
CA GLN A 278 -2.44 0.14 -1.05
C GLN A 278 -2.55 -1.39 -1.23
N ILE A 279 -2.84 -2.15 -0.16
CA ILE A 279 -2.99 -3.61 -0.29
C ILE A 279 -4.24 -3.96 -1.10
N ILE A 280 -5.37 -3.26 -0.89
CA ILE A 280 -6.61 -3.49 -1.67
C ILE A 280 -6.38 -3.18 -3.16
N ASP A 281 -5.69 -2.07 -3.47
CA ASP A 281 -5.38 -1.70 -4.86
C ASP A 281 -4.45 -2.74 -5.53
N LEU A 282 -3.46 -3.25 -4.80
CA LEU A 282 -2.58 -4.33 -5.27
C LEU A 282 -3.34 -5.67 -5.46
N GLN A 283 -4.33 -5.97 -4.62
CA GLN A 283 -5.19 -7.15 -4.77
C GLN A 283 -6.07 -7.05 -6.02
N HIS A 284 -6.77 -5.93 -6.23
CA HIS A 284 -7.53 -5.70 -7.46
C HIS A 284 -6.65 -5.77 -8.72
N TYR A 285 -5.44 -5.21 -8.66
CA TYR A 285 -4.46 -5.26 -9.74
C TYR A 285 -4.02 -6.70 -10.06
N ARG A 286 -3.80 -7.52 -9.03
CA ARG A 286 -3.46 -8.95 -9.17
C ARG A 286 -4.62 -9.73 -9.79
N GLU A 287 -5.84 -9.55 -9.28
CA GLU A 287 -7.03 -10.19 -9.85
C GLU A 287 -7.25 -9.83 -11.32
N ALA A 288 -7.02 -8.57 -11.71
CA ALA A 288 -7.12 -8.16 -13.11
C ALA A 288 -6.12 -8.91 -14.00
N ILE A 289 -4.87 -9.07 -13.55
CA ILE A 289 -3.84 -9.85 -14.26
C ILE A 289 -4.19 -11.34 -14.31
N ASP A 290 -4.70 -11.91 -13.22
CA ASP A 290 -5.13 -13.30 -13.19
C ASP A 290 -6.28 -13.54 -14.19
N ARG A 291 -7.28 -12.65 -14.25
CA ARG A 291 -8.36 -12.69 -15.26
C ARG A 291 -7.86 -12.52 -16.70
N GLU A 292 -6.93 -11.60 -16.95
CA GLU A 292 -6.31 -11.41 -18.28
C GLU A 292 -5.55 -12.67 -18.73
N ARG A 293 -4.82 -13.33 -17.81
CA ARG A 293 -4.13 -14.59 -18.08
C ARG A 293 -5.11 -15.72 -18.39
N ASP A 294 -6.17 -15.85 -17.60
CA ASP A 294 -7.13 -16.94 -17.75
C ASP A 294 -7.90 -16.80 -19.08
N TYR A 295 -8.30 -15.58 -19.46
CA TYR A 295 -8.85 -15.27 -20.80
C TYR A 295 -7.86 -15.59 -21.93
N ALA A 296 -6.56 -15.29 -21.75
CA ALA A 296 -5.54 -15.64 -22.74
C ALA A 296 -5.31 -17.17 -22.87
N ILE A 297 -5.48 -17.92 -21.78
CA ILE A 297 -5.45 -19.39 -21.77
C ILE A 297 -6.65 -19.96 -22.52
N GLU A 298 -7.87 -19.48 -22.23
CA GLU A 298 -9.11 -19.90 -22.91
C GLU A 298 -9.05 -19.62 -24.41
N ALA A 299 -8.76 -18.38 -24.82
CA ALA A 299 -8.59 -18.02 -26.23
C ALA A 299 -7.45 -18.81 -26.90
N GLY A 300 -6.42 -19.21 -26.14
CA GLY A 300 -5.36 -20.11 -26.58
C GLY A 300 -5.80 -21.57 -26.73
N ALA A 301 -6.78 -22.03 -25.95
CA ALA A 301 -7.41 -23.35 -26.09
C ALA A 301 -8.35 -23.38 -27.30
N GLU A 302 -9.17 -22.34 -27.50
CA GLU A 302 -10.06 -22.21 -28.67
C GLU A 302 -9.28 -22.21 -29.99
N ARG A 303 -8.23 -21.39 -30.11
CA ARG A 303 -7.36 -21.40 -31.31
C ARG A 303 -6.77 -22.78 -31.62
N ARG A 304 -6.43 -23.57 -30.58
CA ARG A 304 -5.96 -24.95 -30.73
C ARG A 304 -7.08 -25.92 -31.14
N ALA A 305 -8.31 -25.70 -30.69
CA ALA A 305 -9.48 -26.47 -31.12
C ALA A 305 -9.85 -26.20 -32.59
N VAL A 306 -9.82 -24.93 -33.02
CA VAL A 306 -10.04 -24.54 -34.43
C VAL A 306 -8.97 -25.14 -35.34
N SER A 307 -7.69 -25.01 -35.00
CA SER A 307 -6.57 -25.63 -35.76
C SER A 307 -6.64 -27.16 -35.83
N ARG A 308 -7.36 -27.81 -34.90
CA ARG A 308 -7.64 -29.26 -34.95
C ARG A 308 -8.74 -29.60 -35.96
N ARG A 309 -9.77 -28.74 -36.09
CA ARG A 309 -10.85 -28.89 -37.08
C ARG A 309 -10.36 -28.63 -38.51
N ASP A 310 -9.55 -27.59 -38.73
CA ASP A 310 -8.95 -27.31 -40.04
C ASP A 310 -8.06 -28.47 -40.52
N ARG A 311 -7.32 -29.12 -39.62
CA ARG A 311 -6.47 -30.27 -39.95
C ARG A 311 -7.25 -31.55 -40.30
N THR A 312 -8.49 -31.68 -39.85
CA THR A 312 -9.39 -32.75 -40.30
C THR A 312 -10.01 -32.45 -41.65
N ILE A 313 -10.36 -31.19 -41.95
CA ILE A 313 -10.91 -30.78 -43.25
C ILE A 313 -9.84 -30.85 -44.36
N GLY A 314 -8.59 -30.46 -44.05
CA GLY A 314 -7.48 -30.51 -45.00
C GLY A 314 -7.06 -31.92 -45.45
N ALA A 315 -7.51 -32.97 -44.75
CA ALA A 315 -7.25 -34.36 -45.12
C ALA A 315 -8.25 -34.91 -46.15
N GLU A 316 -9.39 -34.25 -46.38
CA GLU A 316 -10.47 -34.72 -47.25
C GLU A 316 -10.46 -34.10 -48.66
N LEU A 317 -9.58 -33.12 -48.93
CA LEU A 317 -9.62 -32.29 -50.15
C LEU A 317 -8.30 -32.27 -50.98
N GLY A 318 -7.42 -33.25 -50.83
CA GLY A 318 -6.18 -33.36 -51.62
C GLY A 318 -6.12 -34.62 -52.48
N ASN A 319 -6.42 -34.53 -53.79
CA ASN A 319 -6.50 -35.68 -54.69
C ASN A 319 -5.59 -35.58 -55.94
N ALA A 320 -4.79 -36.64 -56.15
CA ALA A 320 -4.29 -37.20 -57.42
C ALA A 320 -3.54 -36.37 -58.51
N SER A 321 -2.22 -36.62 -58.65
CA SER A 321 -1.45 -36.95 -59.89
C SER A 321 0.06 -36.84 -59.57
N GLY A 322 0.93 -37.87 -59.64
CA GLY A 322 1.29 -38.80 -60.73
C GLY A 322 2.61 -38.32 -61.36
N ARG A 323 3.71 -39.07 -61.55
CA ARG A 323 4.09 -40.50 -61.40
C ARG A 323 5.51 -40.56 -60.75
N ASP A 324 6.00 -41.68 -60.22
CA ASP A 324 6.80 -42.68 -60.96
C ASP A 324 6.80 -44.05 -60.27
N ALA A 325 7.07 -45.11 -61.04
CA ALA A 325 6.96 -46.50 -60.58
C ALA A 325 8.21 -47.35 -60.91
N ALA A 326 8.95 -47.71 -59.85
CA ALA A 326 9.79 -48.90 -59.65
C ALA A 326 10.07 -48.93 -58.13
N ASP A 327 10.10 -50.04 -57.40
CA ASP A 327 10.62 -51.36 -57.78
C ASP A 327 9.88 -52.51 -57.05
N LEU A 328 10.24 -53.76 -57.36
CA LEU A 328 9.45 -54.97 -57.14
C LEU A 328 9.64 -55.68 -55.79
N SER A 329 8.50 -56.13 -55.22
CA SER A 329 8.30 -57.39 -54.49
C SER A 329 9.17 -57.76 -53.27
N ARG A 330 8.51 -57.99 -52.11
CA ARG A 330 8.47 -59.34 -51.51
C ARG A 330 7.30 -59.53 -50.52
N ALA A 331 6.84 -60.79 -50.47
CA ALA A 331 5.78 -61.40 -49.67
C ALA A 331 5.63 -60.90 -48.20
N ALA A 332 4.50 -60.95 -47.48
CA ALA A 332 3.11 -61.48 -47.60
C ALA A 332 2.74 -62.28 -46.32
N ALA A 333 1.45 -62.35 -45.99
CA ALA A 333 0.83 -62.89 -44.75
C ALA A 333 1.15 -62.08 -43.48
N GLY A 334 0.22 -61.77 -42.56
CA GLY A 334 -1.12 -62.32 -42.24
C GLY A 334 -1.10 -62.81 -40.78
N GLN A 335 -2.13 -62.68 -39.92
CA GLN A 335 -3.51 -62.19 -40.02
C GLN A 335 -4.00 -61.74 -38.60
N PRO A 336 -5.27 -61.32 -38.35
CA PRO A 336 -5.67 -60.53 -37.17
C PRO A 336 -6.33 -61.31 -36.01
N GLY A 337 -6.68 -60.65 -34.90
CA GLY A 337 -7.58 -61.24 -33.89
C GLY A 337 -7.92 -60.39 -32.64
N ALA A 338 -9.12 -59.78 -32.69
CA ALA A 338 -10.08 -59.44 -31.61
C ALA A 338 -9.73 -59.48 -30.09
N GLY A 339 -10.41 -58.60 -29.31
CA GLY A 339 -11.02 -59.07 -28.02
C GLY A 339 -11.00 -58.16 -26.78
N ARG A 340 -11.99 -57.25 -26.67
CA ARG A 340 -12.79 -56.92 -25.45
C ARG A 340 -12.22 -57.19 -24.02
N ASN A 341 -12.15 -56.12 -23.19
CA ASN A 341 -12.96 -55.88 -21.96
C ASN A 341 -12.20 -55.24 -20.76
N VAL A 342 -12.81 -54.14 -20.26
CA VAL A 342 -13.10 -53.76 -18.85
C VAL A 342 -12.02 -53.81 -17.74
N GLU A 343 -11.89 -52.66 -17.08
CA GLU A 343 -11.40 -52.27 -15.73
C GLU A 343 -11.42 -53.30 -14.56
N PRO A 344 -10.84 -52.98 -13.35
CA PRO A 344 -9.95 -51.88 -12.94
C PRO A 344 -8.68 -52.35 -12.18
N ALA A 345 -7.90 -51.41 -11.64
CA ALA A 345 -6.73 -51.66 -10.79
C ALA A 345 -7.05 -52.30 -9.43
N PRO A 346 -6.02 -52.86 -8.75
CA PRO A 346 -5.75 -52.41 -7.39
C PRO A 346 -4.28 -52.03 -7.13
N ALA A 347 -4.05 -51.41 -5.97
CA ALA A 347 -2.81 -50.72 -5.60
C ALA A 347 -1.81 -51.57 -4.78
N ALA A 348 -0.68 -50.91 -4.47
CA ALA A 348 0.31 -51.18 -3.42
C ALA A 348 1.64 -51.84 -3.84
N GLY A 349 2.75 -51.23 -3.44
CA GLY A 349 4.10 -51.74 -3.71
C GLY A 349 5.21 -50.71 -3.53
N ARG A 350 5.39 -50.16 -2.31
CA ARG A 350 6.55 -49.31 -1.99
C ARG A 350 7.86 -50.09 -2.20
N ARG A 351 8.90 -49.43 -2.72
CA ARG A 351 10.29 -49.65 -2.26
C ARG A 351 11.17 -48.44 -2.58
N ASN A 352 11.90 -47.97 -1.58
CA ASN A 352 12.96 -46.97 -1.72
C ASN A 352 14.20 -47.64 -2.32
N LEU A 353 15.07 -46.86 -2.97
CA LEU A 353 16.52 -47.09 -2.96
C LEU A 353 17.25 -45.78 -3.25
N GLU A 354 18.32 -45.53 -2.48
CA GLU A 354 19.12 -44.31 -2.50
C GLU A 354 20.38 -44.47 -3.38
N GLY A 355 20.91 -43.35 -3.85
CA GLY A 355 22.34 -43.05 -3.71
C GLY A 355 23.38 -43.67 -4.65
N SER A 356 23.75 -42.94 -5.70
CA SER A 356 25.13 -42.73 -6.21
C SER A 356 25.05 -41.80 -7.43
N GLY A 357 25.91 -40.79 -7.66
CA GLY A 357 27.24 -40.53 -7.12
C GLY A 357 28.34 -40.88 -8.13
N ILE A 358 29.31 -39.99 -8.33
CA ILE A 358 30.52 -40.09 -9.21
C ILE A 358 30.41 -39.47 -10.62
N GLU A 359 30.74 -38.17 -10.67
CA GLU A 359 31.93 -37.58 -11.31
C GLU A 359 32.49 -38.00 -12.71
N HIS A 360 32.84 -36.94 -13.44
CA HIS A 360 34.07 -36.68 -14.22
C HIS A 360 34.34 -37.26 -15.64
N ARG A 361 34.70 -36.27 -16.50
CA ARG A 361 35.71 -36.26 -17.58
C ARG A 361 35.21 -36.53 -19.01
N GLU A 362 35.23 -35.53 -19.91
CA GLU A 362 36.30 -35.14 -20.88
C GLU A 362 36.85 -36.34 -21.68
N VAL A 363 37.24 -36.26 -22.97
CA VAL A 363 37.98 -35.20 -23.68
C VAL A 363 37.77 -35.32 -25.22
N ARG A 364 38.18 -34.27 -25.95
CA ARG A 364 38.56 -34.18 -27.39
C ARG A 364 37.43 -33.88 -28.38
N SER A 365 37.39 -32.76 -29.13
CA SER A 365 38.37 -31.83 -29.75
C SER A 365 38.59 -32.07 -31.25
N ALA A 366 37.93 -31.21 -32.05
CA ALA A 366 38.44 -30.50 -33.22
C ALA A 366 39.51 -31.15 -34.14
N ALA A 367 39.10 -31.42 -35.39
CA ALA A 367 39.85 -31.37 -36.65
C ALA A 367 38.88 -31.79 -37.79
N GLN A 368 38.96 -31.34 -39.05
CA GLN A 368 39.73 -30.26 -39.68
C GLN A 368 39.07 -29.96 -41.06
N GLU A 369 39.25 -28.71 -41.53
CA GLU A 369 39.54 -28.37 -42.94
C GLU A 369 38.53 -28.63 -44.10
N ALA A 370 38.02 -27.49 -44.61
CA ALA A 370 38.55 -26.83 -45.83
C ALA A 370 37.78 -26.89 -47.18
N VAL A 371 37.29 -25.69 -47.55
CA VAL A 371 37.75 -24.91 -48.73
C VAL A 371 37.13 -25.16 -50.13
N ARG A 372 36.59 -24.05 -50.67
CA ARG A 372 36.42 -23.60 -52.08
C ARG A 372 35.26 -24.11 -52.95
N GLY A 373 34.37 -23.16 -53.22
CA GLY A 373 34.15 -22.65 -54.59
C GLY A 373 32.75 -22.87 -55.16
N ARG A 374 32.14 -21.90 -55.87
CA ARG A 374 32.51 -20.50 -56.15
C ARG A 374 31.28 -19.58 -56.17
N ASP A 375 31.60 -18.30 -56.06
CA ASP A 375 30.78 -17.10 -56.02
C ASP A 375 30.36 -16.60 -57.43
N ALA A 376 29.54 -15.54 -57.44
CA ALA A 376 29.39 -14.51 -58.48
C ALA A 376 28.55 -14.88 -59.74
N SER A 377 27.75 -13.99 -60.35
CA SER A 377 27.31 -12.59 -60.05
C SER A 377 26.23 -12.18 -61.09
N GLN A 378 25.47 -11.07 -61.04
CA GLN A 378 25.91 -9.68 -61.33
C GLN A 378 24.82 -8.61 -60.99
N PRO A 379 25.18 -7.30 -60.95
CA PRO A 379 24.49 -6.25 -60.18
C PRO A 379 24.12 -4.99 -61.00
N TRP A 380 23.68 -3.91 -60.33
CA TRP A 380 23.70 -2.51 -60.80
C TRP A 380 23.83 -1.54 -59.59
N PRO A 381 24.47 -0.36 -59.71
CA PRO A 381 25.83 -0.13 -60.22
C PRO A 381 26.70 0.68 -59.23
N ASP A 382 28.02 0.71 -59.45
CA ASP A 382 29.00 1.39 -58.57
C ASP A 382 29.45 2.77 -59.12
N VAL A 383 30.04 3.60 -58.25
CA VAL A 383 30.44 4.99 -58.52
C VAL A 383 31.95 5.13 -58.80
N ALA A 384 32.36 5.22 -60.07
CA ALA A 384 33.47 6.07 -60.55
C ALA A 384 33.79 5.84 -62.05
N ALA A 385 33.53 6.83 -62.91
CA ALA A 385 34.10 6.86 -64.27
C ALA A 385 34.10 8.27 -64.90
N LEU A 386 34.80 9.24 -64.30
CA LEU A 386 35.38 10.39 -65.02
C LEU A 386 36.60 10.94 -64.24
N SER A 387 37.76 10.35 -64.51
CA SER A 387 39.06 10.87 -64.08
C SER A 387 40.03 10.86 -65.27
N GLY A 388 40.45 12.05 -65.71
CA GLY A 388 41.44 12.25 -66.76
C GLY A 388 41.30 13.61 -67.44
N GLY A 389 42.35 14.45 -67.43
CA GLY A 389 42.35 15.73 -68.17
C GLY A 389 42.98 16.96 -67.49
N ASP A 390 44.21 16.81 -66.99
CA ASP A 390 45.25 17.84 -66.78
C ASP A 390 45.03 19.20 -66.04
N LEU A 391 46.09 19.53 -65.28
CA LEU A 391 46.30 20.78 -64.56
C LEU A 391 46.65 21.96 -65.49
N LYS A 392 46.10 23.15 -65.19
CA LYS A 392 46.95 24.34 -64.90
C LYS A 392 46.18 25.50 -64.23
N ARG A 393 46.66 25.84 -63.02
CA ARG A 393 46.67 27.19 -62.38
C ARG A 393 45.36 27.99 -62.36
N HIS A 394 44.75 28.12 -61.18
CA HIS A 394 44.85 29.36 -60.37
C HIS A 394 44.62 29.01 -58.88
N ALA A 395 45.19 29.81 -57.97
CA ALA A 395 45.22 29.51 -56.54
C ALA A 395 44.30 30.44 -55.73
N GLY A 396 43.69 29.89 -54.66
CA GLY A 396 42.97 30.66 -53.63
C GLY A 396 41.47 30.84 -53.88
N GLY A 397 40.63 30.16 -53.07
CA GLY A 397 39.17 30.30 -53.08
C GLY A 397 38.50 29.36 -52.07
N GLY A 398 37.62 29.89 -51.21
CA GLY A 398 37.07 29.17 -50.05
C GLY A 398 35.94 28.19 -50.36
N SER A 399 35.61 27.30 -49.40
CA SER A 399 34.60 26.25 -49.55
C SER A 399 33.13 26.72 -49.60
N TYR A 400 32.87 28.01 -49.81
CA TYR A 400 31.54 28.60 -49.85
C TYR A 400 30.87 28.42 -51.23
N GLU A 401 31.60 28.65 -52.31
CA GLU A 401 31.06 28.58 -53.69
C GLU A 401 30.77 27.14 -54.14
N ARG A 402 31.49 26.14 -53.60
CA ARG A 402 31.21 24.71 -53.85
C ARG A 402 29.87 24.22 -53.29
N VAL A 403 29.23 24.96 -52.38
CA VAL A 403 27.91 24.62 -51.85
C VAL A 403 26.79 25.16 -52.75
N LEU A 404 27.00 26.27 -53.45
CA LEU A 404 26.03 26.81 -54.41
C LEU A 404 25.94 25.96 -55.68
N ALA A 405 27.07 25.46 -56.19
CA ALA A 405 27.08 24.55 -57.35
C ALA A 405 26.35 23.20 -57.12
N LEU A 406 26.18 22.78 -55.86
CA LEU A 406 25.38 21.60 -55.47
C LEU A 406 23.91 21.95 -55.16
N ALA A 407 23.54 23.23 -55.15
CA ALA A 407 22.17 23.69 -54.93
C ALA A 407 21.41 23.98 -56.25
N GLU A 408 22.11 24.22 -57.37
CA GLU A 408 21.49 24.52 -58.67
C GLU A 408 21.32 23.30 -59.59
N SER A 409 21.95 22.16 -59.29
CA SER A 409 21.89 20.93 -60.10
C SER A 409 20.62 20.08 -59.93
N ALA A 410 19.60 20.59 -59.22
CA ALA A 410 18.31 19.92 -59.00
C ALA A 410 17.11 20.61 -59.69
N ARG A 411 17.36 21.43 -60.72
CA ARG A 411 16.31 22.01 -61.59
C ARG A 411 16.73 22.09 -63.06
N SER A 412 16.64 20.99 -63.80
CA SER A 412 16.30 20.97 -65.25
C SER A 412 16.37 19.56 -65.85
N GLN A 413 15.25 18.83 -65.89
CA GLN A 413 14.83 18.04 -67.06
C GLN A 413 13.38 17.54 -66.86
N GLU A 414 12.68 17.28 -67.98
CA GLU A 414 11.24 16.93 -68.09
C GLU A 414 10.29 18.07 -67.64
N HIS A 415 9.82 18.96 -68.53
CA HIS A 415 8.98 18.62 -69.68
C HIS A 415 9.16 19.57 -70.87
N ARG A 416 9.23 19.00 -72.08
CA ARG A 416 8.75 19.64 -73.31
C ARG A 416 7.35 19.12 -73.64
N ASP A 417 6.71 19.83 -74.55
CA ASP A 417 5.51 19.50 -75.34
C ASP A 417 4.12 19.73 -74.73
N ALA A 418 3.24 20.23 -75.61
CA ALA A 418 1.85 20.68 -75.43
C ALA A 418 1.61 21.88 -74.46
N GLY A 419 0.74 22.86 -74.76
CA GLY A 419 -0.09 23.04 -75.94
C GLY A 419 -0.92 24.34 -75.87
N ARG A 420 -0.71 25.23 -76.83
CA ARG A 420 -1.38 26.52 -77.09
C ARG A 420 -2.93 26.46 -77.08
N ALA A 421 -3.62 27.30 -76.28
CA ALA A 421 -4.78 28.14 -76.66
C ALA A 421 -5.44 28.90 -75.49
N GLY A 422 -6.12 30.02 -75.77
CA GLY A 422 -7.15 30.62 -74.88
C GLY A 422 -6.83 32.01 -74.31
N ARG A 423 -7.35 33.07 -74.94
CA ARG A 423 -7.41 34.42 -74.34
C ARG A 423 -8.75 34.59 -73.60
N GLY A 424 -8.73 35.14 -72.38
CA GLY A 424 -9.92 35.60 -71.66
C GLY A 424 -9.53 36.57 -70.55
N ARG A 425 -10.15 37.75 -70.51
CA ARG A 425 -9.96 38.74 -69.44
C ARG A 425 -11.07 38.59 -68.40
N GLY A 426 -10.77 38.69 -67.11
CA GLY A 426 -11.79 38.89 -66.08
C GLY A 426 -11.32 38.59 -64.65
N ALA A 427 -11.82 39.40 -63.71
CA ALA A 427 -11.87 39.19 -62.26
C ALA A 427 -10.53 39.05 -61.50
N GLU A 428 -10.18 40.19 -60.89
CA GLU A 428 -9.25 40.41 -59.79
C GLU A 428 -9.40 39.49 -58.55
N THR A 429 -8.32 39.45 -57.76
CA THR A 429 -8.23 39.08 -56.32
C THR A 429 -8.26 37.61 -55.87
N SER A 430 -7.52 37.36 -54.77
CA SER A 430 -7.57 36.20 -53.86
C SER A 430 -6.76 34.90 -54.13
N HIS A 431 -5.79 34.88 -55.05
CA HIS A 431 -4.92 33.69 -55.26
C HIS A 431 -3.41 33.85 -55.01
N ARG A 432 -2.97 34.81 -54.18
CA ARG A 432 -1.59 34.82 -53.63
C ARG A 432 -1.40 33.98 -52.37
N GLY A 433 -2.40 33.87 -51.49
CA GLY A 433 -2.25 33.17 -50.20
C GLY A 433 -2.09 31.64 -50.30
N ARG A 434 -2.66 31.00 -51.33
CA ARG A 434 -2.73 29.53 -51.42
C ARG A 434 -1.47 28.84 -51.94
N ALA A 435 -0.59 29.59 -52.60
CA ALA A 435 0.70 29.09 -53.09
C ALA A 435 1.82 29.20 -52.04
N GLU A 436 1.73 30.16 -51.11
CA GLU A 436 2.70 30.30 -50.02
C GLU A 436 2.45 29.29 -48.87
N GLU A 437 1.19 28.95 -48.57
CA GLU A 437 0.88 27.88 -47.60
C GLU A 437 1.35 26.49 -48.08
N ALA A 438 1.25 26.20 -49.38
CA ALA A 438 1.73 24.95 -49.97
C ALA A 438 3.28 24.83 -50.00
N ALA A 439 3.99 25.94 -49.76
CA ALA A 439 5.45 25.98 -49.67
C ALA A 439 5.98 25.81 -48.22
N MET A 440 5.12 25.44 -47.26
CA MET A 440 5.57 24.91 -45.96
C MET A 440 6.18 23.52 -46.12
N SER A 441 7.43 23.57 -46.59
CA SER A 441 8.37 22.49 -46.88
C SER A 441 8.33 21.31 -45.90
N GLN A 442 8.66 20.13 -46.44
CA GLN A 442 8.94 18.88 -45.73
C GLN A 442 9.52 19.13 -44.32
N PRO A 443 8.93 18.53 -43.26
CA PRO A 443 9.38 18.77 -41.89
C PRO A 443 10.88 18.49 -41.76
N ASP A 444 11.62 19.48 -41.28
CA ASP A 444 13.08 19.41 -41.26
C ASP A 444 13.62 18.33 -40.31
N ARG A 445 14.90 17.99 -40.45
CA ARG A 445 15.54 16.90 -39.71
C ARG A 445 15.47 17.08 -38.18
N THR A 446 15.45 18.31 -37.65
CA THR A 446 15.23 18.54 -36.21
C THR A 446 13.81 18.17 -35.81
N TYR A 447 12.80 18.65 -36.56
CA TYR A 447 11.41 18.33 -36.28
C TYR A 447 11.18 16.82 -36.30
N LEU A 448 11.71 16.13 -37.31
CA LEU A 448 11.60 14.67 -37.44
C LEU A 448 12.31 13.92 -36.31
N ALA A 449 13.49 14.37 -35.86
CA ALA A 449 14.20 13.76 -34.74
C ALA A 449 13.44 13.92 -33.42
N VAL A 450 12.93 15.13 -33.13
CA VAL A 450 12.08 15.41 -31.96
C VAL A 450 10.81 14.55 -32.02
N HIS A 451 10.14 14.48 -33.18
CA HIS A 451 8.94 13.66 -33.35
C HIS A 451 9.22 12.18 -33.05
N ARG A 452 10.28 11.61 -33.64
CA ARG A 452 10.64 10.19 -33.45
C ARG A 452 10.96 9.86 -32.00
N GLN A 453 11.77 10.68 -31.33
CA GLN A 453 12.13 10.44 -29.92
C GLN A 453 10.90 10.53 -29.01
N LEU A 454 10.09 11.59 -29.13
CA LEU A 454 8.90 11.74 -28.29
C LEU A 454 7.87 10.64 -28.57
N GLU A 455 7.66 10.27 -29.84
CA GLU A 455 6.74 9.18 -30.18
C GLU A 455 7.17 7.86 -29.54
N ALA A 456 8.44 7.48 -29.67
CA ALA A 456 8.93 6.23 -29.11
C ALA A 456 9.00 6.23 -27.57
N MET A 457 9.15 7.40 -26.94
CA MET A 457 8.98 7.51 -25.48
C MET A 457 7.52 7.29 -25.07
N SER A 458 6.54 7.73 -25.86
CA SER A 458 5.10 7.48 -25.65
C SER A 458 4.63 7.87 -24.24
N CYS A 459 4.92 9.12 -23.85
CA CYS A 459 4.43 9.79 -22.64
C CYS A 459 3.37 10.84 -22.98
N ASP A 460 2.40 11.06 -22.08
CA ASP A 460 1.36 12.09 -22.24
C ASP A 460 1.95 13.51 -22.26
N PHE A 461 2.86 13.76 -21.31
CA PHE A 461 3.52 15.04 -21.08
C PHE A 461 5.02 14.84 -20.85
N TYR A 462 5.79 15.84 -21.27
CA TYR A 462 7.24 15.91 -21.18
C TYR A 462 7.65 17.19 -20.47
N GLU A 463 8.66 17.10 -19.63
CA GLU A 463 9.39 18.28 -19.18
C GLU A 463 10.56 18.51 -20.15
N ILE A 464 10.51 19.64 -20.85
CA ILE A 464 11.59 20.12 -21.73
C ILE A 464 12.47 21.05 -20.92
N GLY A 465 13.73 20.69 -20.76
CA GLY A 465 14.76 21.49 -20.09
C GLY A 465 15.55 22.30 -21.12
N ILE A 466 15.69 23.61 -20.90
CA ILE A 466 16.53 24.51 -21.68
C ILE A 466 17.59 25.04 -20.72
N ARG A 467 18.83 24.57 -20.85
CA ARG A 467 19.94 24.99 -19.99
C ARG A 467 20.80 26.00 -20.74
N ASP A 468 20.87 27.25 -20.24
CA ASP A 468 21.68 28.29 -20.87
C ASP A 468 23.18 28.14 -20.57
N ARG A 469 24.00 29.04 -21.14
CA ARG A 469 25.46 29.03 -20.97
C ARG A 469 25.90 29.32 -19.53
N ASP A 470 25.08 30.05 -18.78
CA ASP A 470 25.30 30.35 -17.36
C ASP A 470 24.88 29.16 -16.47
N GLY A 471 24.44 28.05 -17.08
CA GLY A 471 24.05 26.81 -16.43
C GLY A 471 22.62 26.82 -15.87
N ARG A 472 21.85 27.91 -16.06
CA ARG A 472 20.49 28.07 -15.53
C ARG A 472 19.52 27.21 -16.33
N MET A 473 18.62 26.51 -15.63
CA MET A 473 17.66 25.58 -16.24
C MET A 473 16.26 26.19 -16.30
N LEU A 474 15.75 26.47 -17.50
CA LEU A 474 14.35 26.76 -17.74
C LEU A 474 13.62 25.44 -18.08
N THR A 475 12.69 25.01 -17.23
CA THR A 475 11.88 23.81 -17.48
C THR A 475 10.48 24.18 -17.97
N ARG A 476 9.95 23.46 -18.95
CA ARG A 476 8.58 23.63 -19.49
C ARG A 476 7.88 22.28 -19.65
N THR A 477 6.73 22.13 -19.00
CA THR A 477 5.89 20.92 -19.13
C THR A 477 4.94 21.05 -20.31
N TRP A 478 5.06 20.18 -21.31
CA TRP A 478 4.29 20.23 -22.57
C TRP A 478 3.87 18.83 -23.04
N SER A 479 2.73 18.72 -23.71
CA SER A 479 2.37 17.52 -24.48
C SER A 479 3.23 17.41 -25.75
N LYS A 480 3.31 16.22 -26.36
CA LYS A 480 4.04 15.99 -27.64
C LYS A 480 3.70 17.05 -28.70
N ALA A 481 2.43 17.31 -28.93
CA ALA A 481 1.96 18.29 -29.92
C ALA A 481 2.44 19.72 -29.62
N LYS A 482 2.45 20.13 -28.34
CA LYS A 482 2.94 21.45 -27.92
C LYS A 482 4.46 21.55 -28.02
N ALA A 483 5.20 20.49 -27.66
CA ALA A 483 6.65 20.44 -27.82
C ALA A 483 7.07 20.57 -29.30
N LEU A 484 6.38 19.85 -30.20
CA LEU A 484 6.60 19.94 -31.65
C LEU A 484 6.29 21.35 -32.21
N LYS A 485 5.18 21.97 -31.79
CA LYS A 485 4.87 23.36 -32.15
C LYS A 485 5.90 24.38 -31.64
N SER A 486 6.62 24.05 -30.56
CA SER A 486 7.68 24.89 -29.98
C SER A 486 9.08 24.66 -30.59
N VAL A 487 9.27 23.71 -31.52
CA VAL A 487 10.58 23.42 -32.13
C VAL A 487 11.29 24.66 -32.71
N PRO A 488 10.64 25.58 -33.45
CA PRO A 488 11.30 26.80 -33.94
C PRO A 488 11.87 27.69 -32.83
N TRP A 489 11.19 27.76 -31.67
CA TRP A 489 11.69 28.48 -30.49
C TRP A 489 12.86 27.74 -29.84
N LEU A 490 12.77 26.42 -29.67
CA LEU A 490 13.87 25.60 -29.14
C LEU A 490 15.14 25.72 -30.01
N LYS A 491 14.98 25.80 -31.34
CA LYS A 491 16.09 26.08 -32.28
C LYS A 491 16.74 27.43 -32.01
N ARG A 492 15.95 28.49 -31.75
CA ARG A 492 16.46 29.82 -31.40
C ARG A 492 17.25 29.81 -30.09
N GLU A 493 16.76 29.11 -29.07
CA GLU A 493 17.49 29.01 -27.80
C GLU A 493 18.76 28.14 -27.94
N ASN A 494 18.72 27.04 -28.70
CA ASN A 494 19.92 26.27 -29.02
C ASN A 494 20.92 27.03 -29.89
N ALA A 495 20.47 27.93 -30.77
CA ALA A 495 21.33 28.83 -31.54
C ALA A 495 22.07 29.84 -30.66
N LYS A 496 21.42 30.37 -29.60
CA LYS A 496 22.07 31.20 -28.57
C LYS A 496 23.12 30.41 -27.76
N GLY A 497 23.06 29.08 -27.77
CA GLY A 497 24.00 28.20 -27.08
C GLY A 497 23.40 27.50 -25.86
N ALA A 498 22.07 27.42 -25.75
CA ALA A 498 21.45 26.58 -24.73
C ALA A 498 21.45 25.10 -25.13
N ASP A 499 21.65 24.21 -24.16
CA ASP A 499 21.44 22.77 -24.32
C ASP A 499 19.97 22.41 -24.10
N ILE A 500 19.42 21.52 -24.94
CA ILE A 500 18.01 21.09 -24.88
C ILE A 500 17.91 19.65 -24.37
N TYR A 501 17.05 19.45 -23.37
CA TYR A 501 16.84 18.20 -22.64
C TYR A 501 15.35 17.83 -22.61
N VAL A 502 15.08 16.55 -22.35
CA VAL A 502 13.73 15.97 -22.19
C VAL A 502 13.73 14.92 -21.07
N ARG A 503 12.63 14.87 -20.32
CA ARG A 503 12.24 13.71 -19.49
C ARG A 503 10.71 13.57 -19.48
N PRO A 504 10.16 12.38 -19.15
CA PRO A 504 8.73 12.24 -18.86
C PRO A 504 8.30 13.20 -17.74
N ALA A 505 7.12 13.81 -17.85
CA ALA A 505 6.55 14.62 -16.78
C ALA A 505 5.70 13.78 -15.83
N GLY A 506 5.57 14.22 -14.57
CA GLY A 506 4.69 13.60 -13.59
C GLY A 506 5.26 13.58 -12.16
N GLU A 507 4.45 13.06 -11.24
CA GLU A 507 4.88 12.70 -9.88
C GLU A 507 5.35 11.24 -9.79
N GLU A 508 4.92 10.39 -10.73
CA GLU A 508 5.35 9.01 -10.91
C GLU A 508 6.22 8.83 -12.16
N ASN A 509 6.98 7.75 -12.24
CA ASN A 509 7.78 7.42 -13.41
C ASN A 509 6.91 6.63 -14.42
N GLN A 510 6.84 7.05 -15.68
CA GLN A 510 6.02 6.42 -16.72
C GLN A 510 6.64 5.11 -17.29
N GLY A 511 7.21 4.27 -16.42
CA GLY A 511 7.84 3.00 -16.78
C GLY A 511 9.18 3.13 -17.54
N LEU A 512 9.78 4.33 -17.58
CA LEU A 512 10.95 4.67 -18.38
C LEU A 512 12.17 5.00 -17.50
N VAL A 513 13.29 4.35 -17.75
CA VAL A 513 14.58 4.69 -17.13
C VAL A 513 15.57 5.18 -18.18
N LEU A 514 16.40 6.15 -17.80
CA LEU A 514 17.53 6.62 -18.59
C LEU A 514 18.79 5.84 -18.20
N VAL A 515 19.56 5.43 -19.21
CA VAL A 515 20.91 4.90 -19.06
C VAL A 515 21.81 5.78 -19.94
N ASP A 516 22.68 6.58 -19.33
CA ASP A 516 23.55 7.56 -20.01
C ASP A 516 25.02 7.08 -20.02
N ASP A 517 25.82 7.65 -20.91
CA ASP A 517 27.23 7.30 -21.15
C ASP A 517 27.44 5.86 -21.66
N LEU A 518 26.80 5.53 -22.78
CA LEU A 518 26.87 4.23 -23.46
C LEU A 518 27.60 4.30 -24.80
N THR A 519 28.40 3.28 -25.09
CA THR A 519 28.89 2.98 -26.44
C THR A 519 27.89 2.13 -27.22
N LYS A 520 28.04 2.09 -28.55
CA LYS A 520 27.23 1.21 -29.41
C LYS A 520 27.31 -0.26 -29.00
N GLY A 521 28.49 -0.76 -28.61
CA GLY A 521 28.67 -2.14 -28.16
C GLY A 521 27.89 -2.48 -26.89
N GLN A 522 27.80 -1.55 -25.93
CA GLN A 522 26.94 -1.72 -24.74
C GLN A 522 25.45 -1.74 -25.13
N ILE A 523 25.01 -0.89 -26.06
CA ILE A 523 23.63 -0.88 -26.56
C ILE A 523 23.25 -2.20 -27.25
N ASP A 524 24.13 -2.73 -28.10
CA ASP A 524 23.87 -4.01 -28.77
C ASP A 524 23.86 -5.18 -27.77
N ARG A 525 24.66 -5.11 -26.70
CA ARG A 525 24.58 -6.03 -25.55
C ARG A 525 23.27 -5.89 -24.77
N MET A 526 22.80 -4.66 -24.50
CA MET A 526 21.50 -4.42 -23.87
C MET A 526 20.36 -5.05 -24.67
N LYS A 527 20.36 -4.91 -26.01
CA LYS A 527 19.36 -5.52 -26.88
C LYS A 527 19.38 -7.06 -26.78
N SER A 528 20.56 -7.68 -26.83
CA SER A 528 20.69 -9.15 -26.76
C SER A 528 20.31 -9.72 -25.39
N GLU A 529 20.60 -9.00 -24.30
CA GLU A 529 20.21 -9.32 -22.92
C GLU A 529 18.72 -8.99 -22.60
N GLY A 530 17.93 -8.57 -23.59
CA GLY A 530 16.48 -8.33 -23.46
C GLY A 530 16.08 -6.95 -22.93
N TYR A 531 17.01 -6.00 -22.87
CA TYR A 531 16.83 -4.60 -22.46
C TYR A 531 16.89 -3.63 -23.64
N ALA A 532 16.24 -3.99 -24.75
CA ALA A 532 16.16 -3.16 -25.96
C ALA A 532 15.61 -1.75 -25.62
N PRO A 533 16.32 -0.67 -25.97
CA PRO A 533 15.86 0.69 -25.71
C PRO A 533 14.61 1.07 -26.52
N VAL A 534 13.73 1.90 -25.96
CA VAL A 534 12.67 2.57 -26.73
C VAL A 534 13.23 3.65 -27.64
N ALA A 535 14.30 4.31 -27.22
CA ALA A 535 15.00 5.33 -27.99
C ALA A 535 16.50 5.33 -27.67
N VAL A 536 17.33 5.29 -28.71
CA VAL A 536 18.78 5.45 -28.65
C VAL A 536 19.13 6.82 -29.22
N VAL A 537 19.83 7.62 -28.43
CA VAL A 537 20.20 8.99 -28.80
C VAL A 537 21.71 9.16 -28.63
N GLU A 538 22.42 9.46 -29.71
CA GLU A 538 23.83 9.87 -29.66
C GLU A 538 23.91 11.32 -29.18
N THR A 539 24.58 11.53 -28.04
CA THR A 539 24.69 12.84 -27.37
C THR A 539 25.90 13.63 -27.87
N SER A 540 26.96 12.92 -28.28
CA SER A 540 28.16 13.38 -28.97
C SER A 540 28.78 12.18 -29.71
N PRO A 541 29.68 12.36 -30.69
CA PRO A 541 30.19 11.24 -31.49
C PRO A 541 30.67 10.06 -30.64
N LEU A 542 30.14 8.87 -30.92
CA LEU A 542 30.35 7.59 -30.22
C LEU A 542 29.70 7.45 -28.82
N ASN A 543 29.22 8.54 -28.21
CA ASN A 543 28.62 8.54 -26.87
C ASN A 543 27.09 8.64 -26.96
N HIS A 544 26.40 7.70 -26.32
CA HIS A 544 24.97 7.50 -26.45
C HIS A 544 24.28 7.50 -25.09
N GLN A 545 23.00 7.83 -25.09
CA GLN A 545 22.06 7.55 -24.01
C GLN A 545 20.96 6.64 -24.55
N ALA A 546 20.42 5.79 -23.69
CA ALA A 546 19.31 4.89 -23.97
C ALA A 546 18.15 5.14 -23.01
N TRP A 547 16.96 5.38 -23.55
CA TRP A 547 15.72 5.27 -22.78
C TRP A 547 15.22 3.83 -22.86
N VAL A 548 15.00 3.19 -21.72
CA VAL A 548 14.51 1.79 -21.64
C VAL A 548 13.15 1.79 -20.94
N ARG A 549 12.12 1.23 -21.60
CA ARG A 549 10.80 1.03 -20.99
C ARG A 549 10.76 -0.32 -20.28
N LEU A 550 10.69 -0.29 -18.96
CA LEU A 550 10.66 -1.47 -18.09
C LEU A 550 9.24 -2.01 -17.87
N SER A 551 8.23 -1.15 -18.01
CA SER A 551 6.82 -1.46 -17.75
C SER A 551 5.94 -0.54 -18.59
N ASP A 552 4.75 -1.00 -18.99
CA ASP A 552 3.72 -0.14 -19.59
C ASP A 552 2.86 0.58 -18.55
N ARG A 553 2.93 0.15 -17.29
CA ARG A 553 2.26 0.79 -16.15
C ARG A 553 3.29 1.61 -15.35
N PRO A 554 2.91 2.75 -14.73
CA PRO A 554 3.83 3.58 -13.96
C PRO A 554 4.60 2.81 -12.88
N LEU A 555 5.82 3.27 -12.60
CA LEU A 555 6.69 2.77 -11.56
C LEU A 555 6.86 3.85 -10.48
N SER A 556 6.98 3.42 -9.22
CA SER A 556 7.31 4.36 -8.15
C SER A 556 8.73 4.93 -8.35
N PRO A 557 8.98 6.19 -7.96
CA PRO A 557 10.29 6.83 -8.05
C PRO A 557 11.46 5.99 -7.55
N GLU A 558 11.31 5.34 -6.39
CA GLU A 558 12.36 4.50 -5.78
C GLU A 558 12.69 3.27 -6.64
N VAL A 559 11.66 2.61 -7.21
CA VAL A 559 11.82 1.43 -8.06
C VAL A 559 12.49 1.80 -9.38
N ALA A 560 12.06 2.89 -10.00
CA ALA A 560 12.68 3.40 -11.23
C ALA A 560 14.15 3.78 -11.03
N THR A 561 14.51 4.49 -9.94
CA THR A 561 15.91 4.81 -9.62
C THR A 561 16.74 3.56 -9.32
N ILE A 562 16.21 2.56 -8.62
CA ILE A 562 16.96 1.32 -8.33
C ILE A 562 17.16 0.48 -9.61
N ALA A 563 16.13 0.36 -10.46
CA ALA A 563 16.24 -0.35 -11.73
C ALA A 563 17.18 0.36 -12.71
N GLY A 564 17.12 1.69 -12.80
CA GLY A 564 18.07 2.51 -13.56
C GLY A 564 19.52 2.31 -13.10
N LYS A 565 19.76 2.33 -11.78
CA LYS A 565 21.09 2.06 -11.20
C LYS A 565 21.57 0.63 -11.44
N HIS A 566 20.67 -0.34 -11.49
CA HIS A 566 21.01 -1.70 -11.86
C HIS A 566 21.51 -1.78 -13.30
N LEU A 567 20.78 -1.19 -14.27
CA LEU A 567 21.22 -1.13 -15.66
C LEU A 567 22.54 -0.37 -15.81
N ALA A 568 22.65 0.84 -15.25
CA ALA A 568 23.89 1.62 -15.30
C ALA A 568 25.09 0.82 -14.76
N LYS A 569 24.94 0.13 -13.63
CA LYS A 569 25.98 -0.76 -13.09
C LYS A 569 26.28 -1.97 -13.99
N GLN A 570 25.25 -2.62 -14.55
CA GLN A 570 25.40 -3.82 -15.39
C GLN A 570 26.12 -3.52 -16.71
N TYR A 571 25.84 -2.36 -17.31
CA TYR A 571 26.41 -1.97 -18.60
C TYR A 571 27.64 -1.07 -18.49
N GLY A 572 27.97 -0.55 -17.30
CA GLY A 572 29.12 0.35 -17.10
C GLY A 572 28.83 1.79 -17.57
N ALA A 573 27.60 2.25 -17.33
CA ALA A 573 27.08 3.57 -17.65
C ALA A 573 27.06 4.48 -16.39
N ASP A 574 26.79 5.78 -16.54
CA ASP A 574 26.86 6.73 -15.43
C ASP A 574 25.78 6.48 -14.35
N LEU A 575 26.24 6.21 -13.13
CA LEU A 575 25.41 6.00 -11.95
C LEU A 575 24.78 7.29 -11.39
N ASN A 576 25.34 8.47 -11.70
CA ASN A 576 24.79 9.75 -11.26
C ASN A 576 23.57 10.15 -12.12
N SER A 577 23.59 9.78 -13.40
CA SER A 577 22.49 9.94 -14.34
C SER A 577 21.38 8.88 -14.20
N ALA A 578 21.65 7.82 -13.45
CA ALA A 578 20.70 6.75 -13.13
C ALA A 578 19.71 7.15 -11.99
N ASP A 579 18.93 8.22 -12.21
CA ASP A 579 17.80 8.59 -11.36
C ASP A 579 16.50 8.68 -12.17
N TRP A 580 15.35 8.34 -11.56
CA TRP A 580 14.03 8.33 -12.18
C TRP A 580 13.64 9.68 -12.80
N ARG A 581 14.25 10.78 -12.33
CA ARG A 581 14.01 12.15 -12.78
C ARG A 581 15.16 12.71 -13.62
N HIS A 582 16.16 11.93 -14.02
CA HIS A 582 17.27 12.50 -14.80
C HIS A 582 16.82 13.00 -16.18
N PHE A 583 17.49 14.05 -16.68
CA PHE A 583 17.21 14.68 -17.96
C PHE A 583 18.08 14.07 -19.07
N GLY A 584 17.45 13.40 -20.03
CA GLY A 584 18.14 12.99 -21.26
C GLY A 584 18.25 14.14 -22.26
N ARG A 585 19.19 14.06 -23.21
CA ARG A 585 19.23 14.97 -24.37
C ARG A 585 17.98 14.82 -25.26
N LEU A 586 17.50 15.93 -25.82
CA LEU A 586 16.50 15.92 -26.88
C LEU A 586 17.21 15.98 -28.25
N ALA A 587 16.91 15.01 -29.11
CA ALA A 587 17.52 14.89 -30.43
C ALA A 587 17.10 16.00 -31.41
N GLY A 588 17.93 16.24 -32.42
CA GLY A 588 17.70 17.27 -33.44
C GLY A 588 18.26 18.65 -33.08
N PHE A 589 18.94 18.80 -31.94
CA PHE A 589 19.63 20.02 -31.51
C PHE A 589 21.14 19.81 -31.42
N THR A 590 21.92 20.89 -31.35
CA THR A 590 23.38 20.79 -31.14
C THR A 590 23.73 20.69 -29.64
N ASN A 591 24.73 19.87 -29.30
CA ASN A 591 25.26 19.76 -27.93
C ASN A 591 26.24 20.90 -27.67
N ARG A 592 25.87 21.82 -26.77
CA ARG A 592 26.54 23.11 -26.55
C ARG A 592 27.59 23.10 -25.44
N LYS A 593 27.86 21.96 -24.80
CA LYS A 593 28.96 21.83 -23.85
C LYS A 593 30.30 22.24 -24.51
N PRO A 594 31.15 23.04 -23.84
CA PRO A 594 32.44 23.47 -24.39
C PRO A 594 33.33 22.29 -24.79
N GLU A 595 33.32 21.22 -23.99
CA GLU A 595 34.12 19.99 -24.14
C GLU A 595 33.96 19.30 -25.49
N HIS A 596 32.78 19.41 -26.12
CA HIS A 596 32.48 18.80 -27.42
C HIS A 596 32.50 19.82 -28.57
N THR A 597 32.74 21.10 -28.27
CA THR A 597 32.81 22.13 -29.29
C THR A 597 34.21 22.16 -29.89
N THR A 598 34.30 21.89 -31.19
CA THR A 598 35.58 21.86 -31.92
C THR A 598 36.32 23.20 -31.85
N LYS A 599 37.64 23.19 -32.09
CA LYS A 599 38.49 24.39 -32.18
C LYS A 599 37.99 25.46 -33.18
N HIS A 600 37.09 25.09 -34.09
CA HIS A 600 36.44 25.98 -35.06
C HIS A 600 35.01 26.40 -34.65
N GLY A 601 34.63 26.26 -33.37
CA GLY A 601 33.33 26.67 -32.85
C GLY A 601 32.14 25.80 -33.28
N ARG A 602 32.38 24.66 -33.94
CA ARG A 602 31.31 23.74 -34.37
C ARG A 602 30.98 22.75 -33.25
N SER A 603 29.72 22.70 -32.87
CA SER A 603 29.14 21.76 -31.91
C SER A 603 28.51 20.55 -32.63
N PRO A 604 28.62 19.31 -32.13
CA PRO A 604 27.99 18.14 -32.74
C PRO A 604 26.47 18.18 -32.58
N TRP A 605 25.77 17.49 -33.48
CA TRP A 605 24.32 17.28 -33.39
C TRP A 605 24.01 16.09 -32.48
N VAL A 606 22.94 16.22 -31.69
CA VAL A 606 22.33 15.12 -30.94
C VAL A 606 21.43 14.34 -31.90
N LEU A 607 21.74 13.07 -32.15
CA LEU A 607 21.08 12.25 -33.18
C LEU A 607 20.20 11.18 -32.54
N CYS A 608 19.01 10.94 -33.10
CA CYS A 608 18.17 9.80 -32.73
C CYS A 608 18.43 8.68 -33.75
N HIS A 609 19.16 7.64 -33.34
CA HIS A 609 19.53 6.50 -34.20
C HIS A 609 18.40 5.49 -34.33
N GLU A 610 17.85 5.08 -33.18
CA GLU A 610 16.80 4.07 -33.10
C GLU A 610 15.67 4.59 -32.21
N ALA A 611 14.43 4.32 -32.61
CA ALA A 611 13.23 4.75 -31.89
C ALA A 611 12.09 3.70 -32.01
N PRO A 612 12.31 2.42 -31.65
CA PRO A 612 11.32 1.35 -31.87
C PRO A 612 10.10 1.40 -30.95
N GLY A 613 10.17 2.14 -29.83
CA GLY A 613 9.03 2.33 -28.91
C GLY A 613 8.53 1.07 -28.16
N ARG A 614 9.31 -0.01 -28.12
CA ARG A 614 8.91 -1.30 -27.51
C ARG A 614 9.38 -1.43 -26.05
N VAL A 615 8.58 -2.11 -25.24
CA VAL A 615 8.95 -2.53 -23.88
C VAL A 615 10.14 -3.49 -23.93
N ALA A 616 11.07 -3.36 -22.98
CA ALA A 616 12.16 -4.30 -22.79
C ALA A 616 11.61 -5.68 -22.36
N LYS A 617 11.98 -6.74 -23.08
CA LYS A 617 11.57 -8.13 -22.81
C LYS A 617 11.79 -8.54 -21.34
N ASN A 618 12.94 -8.15 -20.78
CA ASN A 618 13.32 -8.46 -19.39
C ASN A 618 13.06 -7.28 -18.43
N GLY A 619 12.40 -6.22 -18.90
CA GLY A 619 12.15 -5.00 -18.14
C GLY A 619 11.25 -5.19 -16.92
N LEU A 620 10.18 -5.96 -17.08
CA LEU A 620 9.20 -6.20 -16.01
C LEU A 620 9.82 -7.00 -14.85
N GLU A 621 10.64 -8.01 -15.17
CA GLU A 621 11.36 -8.82 -14.18
C GLU A 621 12.35 -7.94 -13.38
N LEU A 622 13.06 -7.02 -14.05
CA LEU A 622 13.95 -6.08 -13.38
C LEU A 622 13.17 -5.10 -12.48
N ALA A 623 12.02 -4.59 -12.93
CA ALA A 623 11.16 -3.73 -12.12
C ALA A 623 10.65 -4.45 -10.87
N GLN A 624 10.24 -5.72 -10.98
CA GLN A 624 9.83 -6.57 -9.86
C GLN A 624 10.99 -6.83 -8.88
N LYS A 625 12.19 -7.12 -9.38
CA LYS A 625 13.41 -7.26 -8.55
C LYS A 625 13.74 -5.97 -7.78
N ALA A 626 13.65 -4.81 -8.44
CA ALA A 626 13.83 -3.51 -7.79
C ALA A 626 12.75 -3.22 -6.74
N GLN A 627 11.49 -3.57 -7.01
CA GLN A 627 10.37 -3.45 -6.06
C GLN A 627 10.56 -4.32 -4.81
N LYS A 628 10.97 -5.58 -4.98
CA LYS A 628 11.34 -6.46 -3.86
C LYS A 628 12.46 -5.84 -3.01
N HIS A 629 13.49 -5.29 -3.64
CA HIS A 629 14.59 -4.64 -2.92
C HIS A 629 14.16 -3.38 -2.14
N VAL A 630 13.23 -2.58 -2.69
CA VAL A 630 12.60 -1.46 -1.95
C VAL A 630 11.87 -1.96 -0.71
N PHE A 631 11.07 -3.02 -0.87
CA PHE A 631 10.30 -3.61 0.24
C PHE A 631 11.22 -4.15 1.34
N GLU A 632 12.26 -4.90 0.99
CA GLU A 632 13.26 -5.42 1.93
C GLU A 632 13.95 -4.29 2.71
N ARG A 633 14.38 -3.22 2.03
CA ARG A 633 15.01 -2.06 2.69
C ARG A 633 14.05 -1.34 3.64
N LYS A 634 12.76 -1.23 3.30
CA LYS A 634 11.73 -0.64 4.17
C LYS A 634 11.45 -1.53 5.39
N ALA A 635 11.34 -2.85 5.20
CA ALA A 635 11.17 -3.80 6.30
C ALA A 635 12.37 -3.81 7.26
N GLN A 636 13.61 -3.76 6.74
CA GLN A 636 14.82 -3.63 7.55
C GLN A 636 14.87 -2.31 8.32
N ALA A 637 14.51 -1.19 7.68
CA ALA A 637 14.42 0.10 8.34
C ALA A 637 13.35 0.12 9.44
N GLU A 638 12.17 -0.47 9.20
CA GLU A 638 11.13 -0.60 10.22
C GLU A 638 11.58 -1.49 11.38
N CYS A 639 12.23 -2.63 11.09
CA CYS A 639 12.80 -3.51 12.12
C CYS A 639 13.83 -2.77 12.99
N LYS A 640 14.74 -2.01 12.37
CA LYS A 640 15.70 -1.15 13.09
C LYS A 640 14.99 -0.08 13.92
N ASN A 641 13.96 0.57 13.38
CA ASN A 641 13.18 1.57 14.11
C ASN A 641 12.40 0.96 15.29
N ARG A 642 11.82 -0.24 15.13
CA ARG A 642 11.17 -1.00 16.22
C ARG A 642 12.18 -1.41 17.29
N LEU A 643 13.38 -1.84 16.90
CA LEU A 643 14.46 -2.18 17.83
C LEU A 643 14.95 -0.96 18.62
N GLU A 644 15.18 0.17 17.95
CA GLU A 644 15.54 1.43 18.61
C GLU A 644 14.40 1.96 19.49
N ALA A 645 13.14 1.85 19.06
CA ALA A 645 11.98 2.18 19.88
C ALA A 645 11.83 1.24 21.07
N ALA A 646 12.21 -0.03 20.96
CA ALA A 646 12.21 -0.99 22.08
C ALA A 646 13.34 -0.71 23.08
N LYS A 647 14.54 -0.33 22.61
CA LYS A 647 15.64 0.14 23.47
C LYS A 647 15.31 1.44 24.21
N LYS A 648 14.60 2.35 23.54
CA LYS A 648 14.19 3.67 24.08
C LYS A 648 12.84 3.64 24.80
N ALA A 649 12.10 2.53 24.75
CA ALA A 649 10.88 2.38 25.50
C ALA A 649 11.23 2.30 26.98
N PRO A 650 10.63 3.13 27.86
CA PRO A 650 10.76 2.91 29.30
C PRO A 650 10.28 1.50 29.59
N GLN A 651 11.09 0.73 30.35
CA GLN A 651 10.75 -0.65 30.69
C GLN A 651 9.34 -0.67 31.28
N ARG A 652 8.45 -1.54 30.76
CA ARG A 652 7.07 -1.67 31.23
C ARG A 652 7.06 -2.25 32.65
N PHE A 653 7.25 -1.37 33.62
CA PHE A 653 7.22 -1.70 35.02
C PHE A 653 5.78 -2.02 35.45
N ARG A 654 5.63 -3.05 36.29
CA ARG A 654 4.35 -3.47 36.87
C ARG A 654 4.21 -3.09 38.36
N GLY A 655 5.13 -2.30 38.91
CA GLY A 655 5.02 -1.75 40.26
C GLY A 655 4.26 -0.42 40.27
N HIS A 656 3.73 -0.07 41.45
CA HIS A 656 3.05 1.21 41.67
C HIS A 656 4.07 2.37 41.74
N ASP A 657 3.56 3.59 41.73
CA ASP A 657 4.30 4.82 42.08
C ASP A 657 5.30 4.57 43.24
N PRO A 658 6.62 4.83 43.05
CA PRO A 658 7.65 4.49 44.02
C PRO A 658 7.47 5.24 45.35
N ILE A 659 6.97 6.47 45.33
CA ILE A 659 6.70 7.27 46.53
C ILE A 659 5.59 6.61 47.34
N ARG A 660 4.52 6.22 46.65
CA ARG A 660 3.36 5.56 47.27
C ARG A 660 3.68 4.15 47.78
N GLU A 661 4.53 3.39 47.08
CA GLU A 661 4.96 2.07 47.55
C GLU A 661 5.82 2.19 48.82
N TYR A 662 6.78 3.12 48.85
CA TYR A 662 7.56 3.42 50.04
C TYR A 662 6.67 3.78 51.24
N GLN A 663 5.71 4.71 51.05
CA GLN A 663 4.75 5.11 52.09
C GLN A 663 3.89 3.93 52.58
N ASN A 664 3.42 3.08 51.65
CA ASN A 664 2.66 1.88 52.02
C ASN A 664 3.49 0.92 52.89
N GLN A 665 4.77 0.70 52.57
CA GLN A 665 5.63 -0.19 53.34
C GLN A 665 5.95 0.39 54.73
N LEU A 666 6.25 1.69 54.80
CA LEU A 666 6.48 2.36 56.08
C LEU A 666 5.27 2.19 57.02
N THR A 667 4.10 2.67 56.60
CA THR A 667 2.91 2.72 57.47
C THR A 667 2.26 1.37 57.72
N ARG A 668 2.19 0.48 56.72
CA ARG A 668 1.48 -0.81 56.88
C ARG A 668 2.32 -1.96 57.39
N ARG A 669 3.66 -1.88 57.27
CA ARG A 669 4.56 -3.03 57.51
C ARG A 669 5.54 -2.80 58.64
N LEU A 670 6.03 -1.56 58.81
CA LEU A 670 7.07 -1.25 59.79
C LEU A 670 6.52 -0.47 61.00
N GLU A 671 5.82 0.65 60.80
CA GLU A 671 5.16 1.39 61.89
C GLU A 671 4.20 0.48 62.69
N ALA A 672 3.36 -0.27 61.97
CA ALA A 672 2.42 -1.24 62.55
C ALA A 672 3.07 -2.45 63.25
N ARG A 673 4.41 -2.64 63.12
CA ARG A 673 5.14 -3.81 63.67
C ARG A 673 6.16 -3.45 64.75
N TYR A 674 6.73 -2.24 64.69
CA TYR A 674 7.81 -1.79 65.58
C TYR A 674 7.49 -0.52 66.36
N GLY A 675 6.37 0.17 66.07
CA GLY A 675 5.92 1.35 66.80
C GLY A 675 6.78 2.60 66.55
N ALA A 676 6.56 3.63 67.38
CA ALA A 676 7.14 4.97 67.20
C ALA A 676 8.63 5.10 67.54
N ASN A 677 9.26 4.07 68.13
CA ASN A 677 10.67 4.09 68.55
C ASN A 677 11.60 3.37 67.53
N MET A 678 11.20 3.30 66.27
CA MET A 678 11.95 2.59 65.23
C MET A 678 13.08 3.45 64.67
N ASP A 679 14.27 2.87 64.51
CA ASP A 679 15.38 3.45 63.74
C ASP A 679 14.95 3.63 62.28
N MET A 680 14.71 4.88 61.89
CA MET A 680 14.22 5.23 60.57
C MET A 680 15.28 5.05 59.48
N SER A 681 16.57 5.20 59.81
CA SER A 681 17.66 4.93 58.86
C SER A 681 17.73 3.43 58.52
N ARG A 682 17.41 2.57 59.49
CA ARG A 682 17.23 1.12 59.27
C ARG A 682 15.93 0.80 58.54
N ALA A 683 14.85 1.54 58.78
CA ALA A 683 13.59 1.40 58.05
C ALA A 683 13.74 1.75 56.56
N ASP A 684 14.38 2.89 56.26
CA ASP A 684 14.74 3.34 54.90
C ASP A 684 15.46 2.22 54.11
N PHE A 685 16.51 1.65 54.72
CA PHE A 685 17.28 0.55 54.12
C PHE A 685 16.42 -0.70 53.87
N MET A 686 15.56 -1.07 54.84
CA MET A 686 14.69 -2.25 54.70
C MET A 686 13.62 -2.08 53.61
N ILE A 687 12.98 -0.92 53.52
CA ILE A 687 11.99 -0.61 52.48
C ILE A 687 12.68 -0.59 51.11
N CYS A 688 13.80 0.10 50.98
CA CYS A 688 14.56 0.16 49.74
C CYS A 688 15.08 -1.21 49.30
N LYS A 689 15.52 -2.08 50.23
CA LYS A 689 15.91 -3.48 49.93
C LYS A 689 14.75 -4.32 49.41
N ASP A 690 13.54 -4.14 49.95
CA ASP A 690 12.34 -4.83 49.44
C ASP A 690 11.95 -4.30 48.05
N MET A 691 11.90 -2.99 47.85
CA MET A 691 11.62 -2.35 46.56
C MET A 691 12.67 -2.70 45.48
N ALA A 692 13.96 -2.75 45.81
CA ALA A 692 15.00 -3.21 44.89
C ALA A 692 14.76 -4.66 44.42
N LYS A 693 14.38 -5.56 45.35
CA LYS A 693 13.95 -6.93 45.00
C LYS A 693 12.65 -6.98 44.21
N GLN A 694 11.73 -6.02 44.40
CA GLN A 694 10.55 -5.86 43.55
C GLN A 694 10.88 -5.36 42.14
N GLY A 695 12.06 -4.74 41.95
CA GLY A 695 12.65 -4.35 40.66
C GLY A 695 12.68 -2.85 40.39
N TYR A 696 12.47 -2.00 41.41
CA TYR A 696 12.61 -0.55 41.29
C TYR A 696 14.09 -0.17 41.01
N SER A 697 14.33 0.87 40.20
CA SER A 697 15.67 1.37 39.87
C SER A 697 16.27 2.20 41.00
N SER A 698 17.59 2.43 40.98
CA SER A 698 18.27 3.32 41.94
C SER A 698 17.65 4.72 41.98
N GLU A 699 17.41 5.32 40.81
CA GLU A 699 16.74 6.62 40.66
C GLU A 699 15.34 6.63 41.30
N GLN A 700 14.57 5.54 41.18
CA GLN A 700 13.25 5.43 41.81
C GLN A 700 13.31 5.28 43.33
N LEU A 701 14.35 4.63 43.87
CA LEU A 701 14.56 4.55 45.32
C LEU A 701 15.04 5.89 45.88
N GLU A 702 15.95 6.58 45.17
CA GLU A 702 16.38 7.94 45.52
C GLU A 702 15.18 8.90 45.50
N GLN A 703 14.32 8.84 44.49
CA GLN A 703 13.08 9.62 44.40
C GLN A 703 12.13 9.32 45.58
N ALA A 704 11.95 8.05 45.93
CA ALA A 704 11.07 7.64 47.03
C ALA A 704 11.58 8.12 48.41
N LEU A 705 12.88 7.92 48.69
CA LEU A 705 13.52 8.43 49.91
C LEU A 705 13.42 9.95 49.99
N THR A 706 13.73 10.65 48.90
CA THR A 706 13.68 12.12 48.83
C THR A 706 12.29 12.68 49.14
N ALA A 707 11.24 12.03 48.62
CA ALA A 707 9.88 12.52 48.73
C ALA A 707 9.11 12.05 49.98
N ALA A 708 9.57 11.00 50.67
CA ALA A 708 8.78 10.34 51.71
C ALA A 708 9.52 9.83 52.95
N SER A 709 10.86 9.89 53.03
CA SER A 709 11.58 9.50 54.26
C SER A 709 11.37 10.55 55.38
N PRO A 710 10.77 10.19 56.54
CA PRO A 710 10.42 11.16 57.58
C PRO A 710 11.59 11.87 58.26
N GLU A 711 12.76 11.23 58.32
CA GLU A 711 13.98 11.82 58.90
C GLU A 711 14.78 12.67 57.90
N LEU A 712 14.49 12.62 56.60
CA LEU A 712 15.27 13.38 55.63
C LEU A 712 15.24 14.89 55.89
N PRO A 713 14.07 15.52 56.19
CA PRO A 713 14.00 16.96 56.49
C PRO A 713 14.69 17.37 57.80
N THR A 714 15.07 16.42 58.67
CA THR A 714 15.78 16.72 59.92
C THR A 714 17.30 16.67 59.78
N ARG A 715 17.82 16.38 58.58
CA ARG A 715 19.27 16.29 58.30
C ARG A 715 19.85 17.67 57.99
N LYS A 716 21.19 17.77 58.07
CA LYS A 716 21.90 19.00 57.72
C LYS A 716 21.67 19.33 56.24
N LEU A 717 21.22 20.54 55.98
CA LEU A 717 20.98 21.09 54.64
C LEU A 717 22.18 20.80 53.72
N GLY A 718 21.92 20.15 52.58
CA GLY A 718 22.96 19.74 51.62
C GLY A 718 23.51 18.31 51.79
N HIS A 719 23.20 17.60 52.88
CA HIS A 719 23.60 16.18 53.09
C HIS A 719 22.48 15.17 52.82
N GLU A 720 21.28 15.63 52.46
CA GLU A 720 20.10 14.78 52.18
C GLU A 720 20.34 13.84 50.98
N MET A 721 20.93 14.37 49.90
CA MET A 721 21.25 13.59 48.69
C MET A 721 22.36 12.56 48.93
N ASP A 722 23.41 12.93 49.68
CA ASP A 722 24.47 12.00 50.08
C ASP A 722 23.89 10.81 50.87
N TYR A 723 22.97 11.08 51.80
CA TYR A 723 22.29 10.01 52.54
C TYR A 723 21.47 9.09 51.63
N CYS A 724 20.64 9.65 50.73
CA CYS A 724 19.84 8.86 49.80
C CYS A 724 20.74 7.97 48.91
N GLN A 725 21.79 8.55 48.33
CA GLN A 725 22.75 7.84 47.47
C GLN A 725 23.52 6.76 48.24
N ARG A 726 23.98 7.02 49.48
CA ARG A 726 24.65 6.00 50.31
C ARG A 726 23.71 4.85 50.67
N THR A 727 22.46 5.13 51.04
CA THR A 727 21.47 4.10 51.36
C THR A 727 21.14 3.24 50.15
N VAL A 728 20.89 3.85 48.99
CA VAL A 728 20.60 3.11 47.74
C VAL A 728 21.82 2.31 47.27
N ARG A 729 23.04 2.87 47.37
CA ARG A 729 24.28 2.15 47.05
C ARG A 729 24.49 0.94 47.96
N ALA A 730 24.22 1.07 49.26
CA ALA A 730 24.29 -0.05 50.20
C ALA A 730 23.24 -1.13 49.90
N VAL A 731 22.02 -0.73 49.51
CA VAL A 731 20.95 -1.65 49.10
C VAL A 731 21.33 -2.44 47.85
N PHE A 732 21.86 -1.80 46.81
CA PHE A 732 22.31 -2.53 45.61
C PHE A 732 23.60 -3.35 45.84
N ALA A 733 24.37 -3.09 46.89
CA ALA A 733 25.48 -3.94 47.32
C ALA A 733 25.04 -5.18 48.11
N ASP A 734 23.78 -5.26 48.55
CA ASP A 734 23.26 -6.39 49.32
C ASP A 734 23.18 -7.69 48.50
N LYS A 735 23.70 -8.78 49.08
CA LYS A 735 23.80 -10.10 48.40
C LYS A 735 22.45 -10.65 47.95
N GLU A 736 21.37 -10.42 48.71
CA GLU A 736 20.04 -10.94 48.37
C GLU A 736 19.41 -10.14 47.22
N VAL A 737 19.67 -8.83 47.15
CA VAL A 737 19.24 -7.96 46.04
C VAL A 737 19.96 -8.38 44.76
N GLN A 738 21.28 -8.56 44.80
CA GLN A 738 22.08 -9.03 43.67
C GLN A 738 21.61 -10.39 43.13
N GLN A 739 21.35 -11.37 44.01
CA GLN A 739 20.84 -12.68 43.62
C GLN A 739 19.45 -12.61 42.95
N GLU A 740 18.55 -11.78 43.45
CA GLU A 740 17.21 -11.62 42.87
C GLU A 740 17.25 -10.89 41.52
N LEU A 741 18.11 -9.88 41.36
CA LEU A 741 18.34 -9.21 40.08
C LEU A 741 18.90 -10.18 39.03
N GLN A 742 19.87 -11.03 39.40
CA GLN A 742 20.42 -12.07 38.52
C GLN A 742 19.35 -13.09 38.09
N ARG A 743 18.51 -13.56 39.03
CA ARG A 743 17.37 -14.45 38.72
C ARG A 743 16.38 -13.82 37.75
N ARG A 744 16.06 -12.53 37.94
CA ARG A 744 15.16 -11.78 37.06
C ARG A 744 15.74 -11.59 35.66
N HIS A 745 17.04 -11.34 35.55
CA HIS A 745 17.75 -11.25 34.27
C HIS A 745 17.74 -12.60 33.51
N ALA A 746 18.05 -13.71 34.18
CA ALA A 746 17.95 -15.04 33.57
C ALA A 746 16.51 -15.37 33.10
N LYS A 747 15.50 -14.90 33.85
CA LYS A 747 14.07 -15.07 33.52
C LYS A 747 13.57 -14.15 32.39
N SER A 748 14.30 -13.08 32.07
CA SER A 748 14.00 -12.25 30.90
C SER A 748 14.63 -12.83 29.63
N LEU A 749 15.87 -13.33 29.71
CA LEU A 749 16.57 -13.99 28.61
C LEU A 749 15.82 -15.25 28.13
N SER A 750 15.36 -16.09 29.05
CA SER A 750 14.56 -17.30 28.73
C SER A 750 13.15 -17.02 28.19
N ARG A 751 12.68 -15.76 28.16
CA ARG A 751 11.43 -15.35 27.51
C ARG A 751 11.61 -14.86 26.08
N VAL A 752 12.85 -14.61 25.66
CA VAL A 752 13.18 -14.40 24.25
C VAL A 752 13.44 -15.79 23.67
N GLY A 753 12.39 -16.40 23.12
CA GLY A 753 12.52 -17.68 22.41
C GLY A 753 13.51 -17.57 21.23
N PRO A 754 14.06 -18.70 20.74
CA PRO A 754 15.04 -18.67 19.66
C PRO A 754 14.49 -17.93 18.46
N THR A 755 15.18 -16.85 18.07
CA THR A 755 14.91 -16.15 16.82
C THR A 755 15.21 -17.11 15.67
N HIS A 756 14.16 -17.68 15.07
CA HIS A 756 14.32 -18.47 13.86
C HIS A 756 14.91 -17.59 12.77
N SER A 757 16.15 -17.90 12.39
CA SER A 757 16.88 -17.27 11.31
C SER A 757 16.51 -17.96 9.99
N LEU A 758 15.60 -17.37 9.22
CA LEU A 758 15.40 -17.61 7.79
C LEU A 758 14.93 -16.30 7.14
#